data_AF-A0A9D5VDE7-F1
#
_entry.id   AF-A0A9D5VDE7-F1
#
_cell.length_a   1.000
_cell.length_b   1.000
_cell.length_c   1.000
_cell.angle_alpha   90.00
_cell.angle_beta   90.00
_cell.angle_gamma   90.00
#
_symmetry.space_group_name_H-M   'P 1'
#
loop_
_entity.id
_entity.type
_entity.pdbx_description
1 polymer ?
#
loop_
_entity_poly.entity_id
_entity_poly.type
_entity_poly.pdbx_seq_one_letter_code
_entity_poly.pdbx_strand_id
1 'polypeptide(L)'
;RPNVRIVVTGCAAQLNPEMFADMEEVDRVVGNLEKLEAATLLGGPDDGTILVSDINEVRETAGHLVTGLEGRTRAFVLIQQGCDNDCTFCVIPAARGPNRSVPMQRIVDQVKTLVATGHLEVVLTGVDIASYGADIGLCDAYGTGLTQVIRRILDACPDLKRLRLSSLDPARLDRAFFELLATEPRLMPHLHLSLQAADDMVLKRMKRRHEVADIANVIATARVARPDVVFGADLIAGFPTETDGMFETTLRHVEDWDIAYLHVFPYSARPGTPAADMPQVPGDVAKERARKLREAGDRANHRHIRSLVKTHGPVLMETERDGRTESFAPVKMNDPFEPGAVVDAYFMTDINGVLQGKHHIVKETSAWVKKLSSGLGKSKDNITANIAAVFSAKRRLDDDLLEQLEEALIVSDMGVSTAARLGAELAKTRYDQEVSEREVREAFARHIAEILKPVARPLSLAAGRKPHVILMCGVNGSGKTTTTGKMAKQFLETGKTVMLVAGDTFRAAAVEQLQVWGERTGAPVIARQIGADAAGLCFDALTEARAKNIDVLMIDTAGRLQNKKDLMAELEKIVRVIKKIDASAPHDVLLVLDATIGQNAHAQVETFRDMVGVTGLVMTKLDGTAKGGVVVALADKFGLPVHAVGVGEAIDDLRPFDATDFARNLMGVDGE
;
A
#
# COMPACT_ATOMS: atom_id res chain seq x y z
N ARG A 1 12.64 -44.44 14.18
CA ARG A 1 13.66 -44.96 15.13
C ARG A 1 12.88 -45.51 16.32
N PRO A 2 12.90 -46.83 16.59
CA PRO A 2 11.99 -47.45 17.58
C PRO A 2 12.34 -47.15 19.05
N ASN A 3 13.54 -46.66 19.36
CA ASN A 3 14.01 -46.40 20.72
C ASN A 3 14.10 -44.90 21.04
N VAL A 4 13.23 -44.08 20.45
CA VAL A 4 13.22 -42.63 20.73
C VAL A 4 12.25 -42.34 21.85
N ARG A 5 12.63 -41.41 22.73
CA ARG A 5 11.74 -40.93 23.78
C ARG A 5 10.56 -40.19 23.16
N ILE A 6 9.34 -40.58 23.49
CA ILE A 6 8.09 -39.98 23.04
C ILE A 6 7.56 -39.08 24.16
N VAL A 7 7.52 -37.78 23.88
CA VAL A 7 6.93 -36.77 24.76
C VAL A 7 5.66 -36.25 24.10
N VAL A 8 4.52 -36.44 24.76
CA VAL A 8 3.21 -35.94 24.31
C VAL A 8 2.95 -34.59 24.95
N THR A 9 2.68 -33.56 24.13
CA THR A 9 2.36 -32.23 24.62
C THR A 9 1.28 -31.54 23.78
N GLY A 10 0.75 -30.42 24.27
CA GLY A 10 -0.27 -29.62 23.60
C GLY A 10 -1.62 -29.68 24.31
N CYS A 11 -2.65 -29.12 23.67
CA CYS A 11 -3.99 -29.03 24.26
C CYS A 11 -4.60 -30.39 24.62
N ALA A 12 -4.31 -31.45 23.85
CA ALA A 12 -4.84 -32.78 24.15
C ALA A 12 -4.23 -33.34 25.44
N ALA A 13 -2.89 -33.22 25.59
CA ALA A 13 -2.16 -33.60 26.80
C ALA A 13 -2.62 -32.82 28.03
N GLN A 14 -2.90 -31.52 27.86
CA GLN A 14 -3.42 -30.67 28.94
C GLN A 14 -4.80 -31.13 29.43
N LEU A 15 -5.69 -31.52 28.53
CA LEU A 15 -7.08 -31.87 28.86
C LEU A 15 -7.24 -33.32 29.34
N ASN A 16 -6.46 -34.24 28.79
CA ASN A 16 -6.57 -35.67 29.09
C ASN A 16 -5.18 -36.27 29.35
N PRO A 17 -4.44 -35.82 30.38
CA PRO A 17 -3.07 -36.26 30.60
C PRO A 17 -2.96 -37.76 30.86
N GLU A 18 -3.89 -38.32 31.63
CA GLU A 18 -3.91 -39.75 31.98
C GLU A 18 -4.06 -40.64 30.76
N MET A 19 -4.95 -40.28 29.82
CA MET A 19 -5.16 -41.03 28.57
C MET A 19 -3.87 -41.24 27.77
N PHE A 20 -2.95 -40.26 27.79
CA PHE A 20 -1.67 -40.37 27.10
C PHE A 20 -0.60 -41.04 27.95
N ALA A 21 -0.65 -40.88 29.28
CA ALA A 21 0.29 -41.53 30.19
C ALA A 21 0.06 -43.05 30.27
N ASP A 22 -1.17 -43.50 30.01
CA ASP A 22 -1.53 -44.91 29.95
C ASP A 22 -1.04 -45.63 28.67
N MET A 23 -0.51 -44.88 27.68
CA MET A 23 0.07 -45.47 26.47
C MET A 23 1.50 -45.96 26.76
N GLU A 24 1.75 -47.24 26.55
CA GLU A 24 3.05 -47.88 26.86
C GLU A 24 4.23 -47.24 26.12
N GLU A 25 3.98 -46.67 24.95
CA GLU A 25 5.00 -46.01 24.14
C GLU A 25 5.31 -44.57 24.58
N VAL A 26 4.53 -43.97 25.49
CA VAL A 26 4.68 -42.57 25.89
C VAL A 26 5.54 -42.47 27.16
N ASP A 27 6.74 -41.90 27.01
CA ASP A 27 7.64 -41.69 28.13
C ASP A 27 7.26 -40.49 29.02
N ARG A 28 6.53 -39.52 28.45
CA ARG A 28 6.15 -38.31 29.18
C ARG A 28 4.97 -37.57 28.56
N VAL A 29 4.14 -36.98 29.41
CA VAL A 29 3.04 -36.09 29.07
C VAL A 29 3.31 -34.71 29.69
N VAL A 30 3.39 -33.69 28.85
CA VAL A 30 3.79 -32.32 29.23
C VAL A 30 2.69 -31.34 28.86
N GLY A 31 2.26 -30.52 29.81
CA GLY A 31 1.21 -29.52 29.63
C GLY A 31 1.62 -28.37 28.72
N ASN A 32 0.67 -27.47 28.46
CA ASN A 32 0.87 -26.37 27.52
C ASN A 32 1.83 -25.30 28.05
N LEU A 33 1.97 -25.17 29.36
CA LEU A 33 2.92 -24.24 30.00
C LEU A 33 4.31 -24.88 30.04
N GLU A 34 4.38 -26.11 30.53
CA GLU A 34 5.61 -26.82 30.83
C GLU A 34 6.44 -27.02 29.57
N LYS A 35 5.82 -27.27 28.41
CA LYS A 35 6.52 -27.48 27.13
C LYS A 35 7.39 -26.32 26.67
N LEU A 36 7.23 -25.16 27.29
CA LEU A 36 8.02 -23.96 27.04
C LEU A 36 9.37 -24.03 27.76
N GLU A 37 9.55 -24.92 28.71
CA GLU A 37 10.81 -25.10 29.42
C GLU A 37 11.54 -26.33 28.89
N ALA A 38 12.76 -26.14 28.37
CA ALA A 38 13.54 -27.25 27.82
C ALA A 38 13.76 -28.38 28.84
N ALA A 39 13.88 -28.04 30.13
CA ALA A 39 14.08 -29.01 31.20
C ALA A 39 12.90 -29.99 31.37
N THR A 40 11.66 -29.54 31.17
CA THR A 40 10.45 -30.39 31.33
C THR A 40 10.32 -31.40 30.18
N LEU A 41 10.78 -31.02 28.98
CA LEU A 41 10.85 -31.88 27.80
C LEU A 41 11.98 -32.90 27.90
N LEU A 42 13.11 -32.52 28.49
CA LEU A 42 14.31 -33.35 28.59
C LEU A 42 14.25 -34.34 29.77
N GLY A 43 13.82 -33.89 30.95
CA GLY A 43 13.52 -34.73 32.12
C GLY A 43 14.64 -35.53 32.78
N GLY A 44 14.61 -35.63 34.11
CA GLY A 44 15.42 -36.58 34.90
C GLY A 44 14.74 -37.94 35.14
N PRO A 45 15.44 -38.92 35.75
CA PRO A 45 14.92 -40.27 36.03
C PRO A 45 13.75 -40.33 37.01
N ASP A 46 13.62 -39.32 37.89
CA ASP A 46 12.64 -39.27 38.99
C ASP A 46 11.45 -38.32 38.69
N ASP A 47 11.45 -37.66 37.54
CA ASP A 47 10.40 -36.75 37.08
C ASP A 47 9.30 -37.60 36.44
N GLY A 48 8.24 -37.91 37.19
CA GLY A 48 7.14 -38.79 36.76
C GLY A 48 6.52 -38.50 35.39
N THR A 49 5.66 -39.42 34.93
CA THR A 49 5.15 -39.44 33.54
C THR A 49 4.27 -38.25 33.18
N ILE A 50 3.57 -37.62 34.12
CA ILE A 50 2.65 -36.49 33.89
C ILE A 50 3.19 -35.22 34.54
N LEU A 51 3.40 -34.18 33.73
CA LEU A 51 3.76 -32.83 34.14
C LEU A 51 2.77 -31.83 33.52
N VAL A 52 1.63 -31.64 34.19
CA VAL A 52 0.54 -30.76 33.73
C VAL A 52 0.01 -29.94 34.91
N SER A 53 0.24 -28.62 34.90
CA SER A 53 -0.29 -27.68 35.88
C SER A 53 -1.70 -27.17 35.53
N ASP A 54 -2.36 -26.53 36.50
CA ASP A 54 -3.64 -25.86 36.27
C ASP A 54 -3.45 -24.61 35.38
N ILE A 55 -4.00 -24.67 34.17
CA ILE A 55 -3.87 -23.60 33.18
C ILE A 55 -4.60 -22.32 33.58
N ASN A 56 -5.51 -22.37 34.57
CA ASN A 56 -6.25 -21.20 35.06
C ASN A 56 -5.45 -20.32 36.01
N GLU A 57 -4.39 -20.85 36.63
CA GLU A 57 -3.52 -20.09 37.54
C GLU A 57 -2.44 -19.27 36.79
N VAL A 58 -2.32 -19.48 35.48
CA VAL A 58 -1.31 -18.84 34.63
C VAL A 58 -1.64 -17.38 34.36
N ARG A 59 -0.72 -16.48 34.73
CA ARG A 59 -0.88 -15.02 34.56
C ARG A 59 -0.05 -14.40 33.45
N GLU A 60 0.95 -15.11 32.93
CA GLU A 60 1.86 -14.59 31.89
C GLU A 60 1.81 -15.42 30.60
N THR A 61 1.92 -14.75 29.46
CA THR A 61 2.22 -15.36 28.17
C THR A 61 3.71 -15.69 28.14
N ALA A 62 4.06 -16.92 28.52
CA ALA A 62 5.45 -17.35 28.63
C ALA A 62 6.25 -17.02 27.35
N GLY A 63 7.41 -16.38 27.58
CA GLY A 63 8.18 -15.66 26.57
C GLY A 63 9.01 -16.56 25.65
N HIS A 64 8.36 -17.22 24.70
CA HIS A 64 9.04 -17.75 23.51
C HIS A 64 8.63 -16.97 22.28
N LEU A 65 9.30 -15.83 22.13
CA LEU A 65 9.34 -15.11 20.87
C LEU A 65 10.13 -15.98 19.90
N VAL A 66 9.41 -16.62 18.97
CA VAL A 66 10.00 -17.44 17.90
C VAL A 66 11.09 -16.63 17.20
N THR A 67 12.35 -17.04 17.38
CA THR A 67 13.40 -16.81 16.37
C THR A 67 13.00 -17.63 15.17
N GLY A 68 12.74 -16.97 14.04
CA GLY A 68 12.12 -17.53 12.83
C GLY A 68 12.45 -19.01 12.61
N LEU A 69 11.41 -19.84 12.52
CA LEU A 69 11.53 -21.22 12.08
C LEU A 69 12.32 -21.21 10.76
N GLU A 70 13.54 -21.75 10.77
CA GLU A 70 14.42 -21.81 9.61
C GLU A 70 13.63 -22.24 8.36
N GLY A 71 13.66 -21.40 7.32
CA GLY A 71 13.03 -21.69 6.03
C GLY A 71 11.60 -21.17 5.82
N ARG A 72 11.01 -20.36 6.72
CA ARG A 72 9.71 -19.73 6.47
C ARG A 72 9.85 -18.28 6.01
N THR A 73 9.36 -17.98 4.81
CA THR A 73 9.35 -16.63 4.20
C THR A 73 8.40 -15.64 4.90
N ARG A 74 7.53 -16.14 5.78
CA ARG A 74 6.68 -15.35 6.69
C ARG A 74 7.01 -15.66 8.13
N ALA A 75 7.06 -14.62 8.95
CA ALA A 75 7.20 -14.77 10.39
C ALA A 75 5.82 -14.72 11.08
N PHE A 76 5.61 -15.58 12.06
CA PHE A 76 4.40 -15.60 12.89
C PHE A 76 4.72 -15.02 14.25
N VAL A 77 3.95 -14.02 14.66
CA VAL A 77 4.11 -13.34 15.94
C VAL A 77 2.87 -13.62 16.77
N LEU A 78 3.05 -14.32 17.89
CA LEU A 78 1.97 -14.58 18.83
C LEU A 78 1.76 -13.32 19.68
N ILE A 79 0.58 -12.71 19.58
CA ILE A 79 0.24 -11.50 20.33
C ILE A 79 -0.69 -11.78 21.50
N GLN A 80 -1.36 -12.94 21.50
CA GLN A 80 -2.42 -13.26 22.45
C GLN A 80 -2.54 -14.79 22.61
N GLN A 81 -2.80 -15.27 23.83
CA GLN A 81 -3.07 -16.69 24.12
C GLN A 81 -4.23 -16.85 25.11
N GLY A 82 -4.94 -17.98 25.03
CA GLY A 82 -6.12 -18.25 25.86
C GLY A 82 -7.38 -17.59 25.31
N CYS A 83 -8.50 -17.66 26.02
CA CYS A 83 -9.75 -17.03 25.59
C CYS A 83 -10.73 -16.92 26.75
N ASP A 84 -11.40 -15.78 26.87
CA ASP A 84 -12.44 -15.55 27.89
C ASP A 84 -13.86 -15.85 27.37
N ASN A 85 -13.99 -16.33 26.13
CA ASN A 85 -15.29 -16.63 25.53
C ASN A 85 -15.80 -18.01 25.96
N ASP A 86 -17.09 -18.12 26.24
CA ASP A 86 -17.78 -19.32 26.72
C ASP A 86 -18.51 -20.09 25.61
N CYS A 87 -17.95 -20.09 24.40
CA CYS A 87 -18.54 -20.77 23.25
C CYS A 87 -18.84 -22.24 23.56
N THR A 88 -20.07 -22.69 23.30
CA THR A 88 -20.59 -23.97 23.82
C THR A 88 -19.90 -25.22 23.30
N PHE A 89 -19.14 -25.11 22.22
CA PHE A 89 -18.37 -26.19 21.60
C PHE A 89 -16.87 -26.15 21.92
N CYS A 90 -16.38 -25.07 22.54
CA CYS A 90 -14.97 -24.76 22.61
C CYS A 90 -14.34 -25.25 23.92
N VAL A 91 -13.22 -25.97 23.81
CA VAL A 91 -12.42 -26.42 24.97
C VAL A 91 -11.24 -25.49 25.27
N ILE A 92 -11.06 -24.42 24.51
CA ILE A 92 -9.87 -23.56 24.63
C ILE A 92 -9.73 -22.92 26.02
N PRO A 93 -10.78 -22.38 26.68
CA PRO A 93 -10.62 -21.85 28.04
C PRO A 93 -10.06 -22.91 29.00
N ALA A 94 -10.55 -24.15 28.93
CA ALA A 94 -10.05 -25.26 29.73
C ALA A 94 -8.64 -25.74 29.34
N ALA A 95 -8.24 -25.58 28.08
CA ALA A 95 -6.96 -26.09 27.57
C ALA A 95 -5.83 -25.04 27.54
N ARG A 96 -6.15 -23.75 27.50
CA ARG A 96 -5.21 -22.64 27.33
C ARG A 96 -5.43 -21.51 28.35
N GLY A 97 -6.44 -21.62 29.21
CA GLY A 97 -6.75 -20.64 30.25
C GLY A 97 -7.39 -19.36 29.72
N PRO A 98 -7.51 -18.33 30.58
CA PRO A 98 -8.09 -17.04 30.24
C PRO A 98 -7.25 -16.29 29.19
N ASN A 99 -7.82 -15.24 28.61
CA ASN A 99 -7.13 -14.37 27.67
C ASN A 99 -5.89 -13.72 28.32
N ARG A 100 -4.75 -13.81 27.64
CA ARG A 100 -3.48 -13.22 28.04
C ARG A 100 -2.82 -12.56 26.83
N SER A 101 -2.75 -11.24 26.84
CA SER A 101 -2.12 -10.43 25.81
C SER A 101 -0.63 -10.27 26.07
N VAL A 102 0.18 -10.36 25.01
CA VAL A 102 1.61 -10.05 25.09
C VAL A 102 1.76 -8.52 25.18
N PRO A 103 2.63 -7.96 26.04
CA PRO A 103 2.84 -6.52 26.11
C PRO A 103 3.24 -5.92 24.75
N MET A 104 2.59 -4.81 24.37
CA MET A 104 2.75 -4.19 23.05
C MET A 104 4.20 -3.93 22.65
N GLN A 105 5.04 -3.44 23.58
CA GLN A 105 6.44 -3.15 23.28
C GLN A 105 7.23 -4.41 22.91
N ARG A 106 6.95 -5.55 23.55
CA ARG A 106 7.59 -6.84 23.22
C ARG A 106 7.24 -7.30 21.81
N ILE A 107 5.98 -7.11 21.39
CA ILE A 107 5.53 -7.42 20.03
C ILE A 107 6.30 -6.57 19.02
N VAL A 108 6.39 -5.26 19.26
CA VAL A 108 7.11 -4.32 18.39
C VAL A 108 8.59 -4.68 18.27
N ASP A 109 9.25 -4.96 19.39
CA ASP A 109 10.67 -5.32 19.39
C ASP A 109 10.93 -6.65 18.65
N GLN A 110 10.02 -7.62 18.77
CA GLN A 110 10.09 -8.85 17.99
C GLN A 110 9.91 -8.59 16.49
N VAL A 111 8.92 -7.79 16.10
CA VAL A 111 8.70 -7.45 14.68
C VAL A 111 9.91 -6.72 14.10
N LYS A 112 10.49 -5.77 14.84
CA LYS A 112 11.74 -5.09 14.43
C LYS A 112 12.87 -6.08 14.19
N THR A 113 13.03 -7.04 15.10
CA THR A 113 14.06 -8.08 14.97
C THR A 113 13.83 -8.92 13.71
N LEU A 114 12.59 -9.36 13.47
CA LEU A 114 12.25 -10.16 12.29
C LEU A 114 12.46 -9.41 10.97
N VAL A 115 12.11 -8.13 10.93
CA VAL A 115 12.35 -7.27 9.75
C VAL A 115 13.85 -7.07 9.52
N ALA A 116 14.63 -6.86 10.60
CA ALA A 116 16.09 -6.73 10.51
C ALA A 116 16.78 -8.01 10.00
N THR A 117 16.18 -9.19 10.21
CA THR A 117 16.67 -10.46 9.64
C THR A 117 16.08 -10.76 8.25
N GLY A 118 15.42 -9.81 7.59
CA GLY A 118 14.95 -9.93 6.21
C GLY A 118 13.52 -10.45 6.03
N HIS A 119 12.72 -10.63 7.09
CA HIS A 119 11.31 -11.01 6.91
C HIS A 119 10.48 -9.80 6.46
N LEU A 120 9.88 -9.92 5.27
CA LEU A 120 9.07 -8.84 4.68
C LEU A 120 7.57 -8.96 5.01
N GLU A 121 7.12 -10.14 5.46
CA GLU A 121 5.73 -10.37 5.90
C GLU A 121 5.69 -10.95 7.32
N VAL A 122 4.88 -10.31 8.17
CA VAL A 122 4.57 -10.75 9.53
C VAL A 122 3.08 -11.07 9.65
N VAL A 123 2.77 -12.20 10.29
CA VAL A 123 1.40 -12.62 10.60
C VAL A 123 1.17 -12.52 12.10
N LEU A 124 0.21 -11.69 12.53
CA LEU A 124 -0.21 -11.63 13.92
C LEU A 124 -1.15 -12.80 14.24
N THR A 125 -0.78 -13.56 15.27
CA THR A 125 -1.43 -14.81 15.65
C THR A 125 -1.88 -14.81 17.10
N GLY A 126 -2.91 -15.61 17.37
CA GLY A 126 -3.49 -15.80 18.69
C GLY A 126 -4.67 -16.76 18.61
N VAL A 127 -5.40 -16.89 19.70
CA VAL A 127 -6.67 -17.62 19.72
C VAL A 127 -7.81 -16.74 19.19
N ASP A 128 -7.92 -15.51 19.71
CA ASP A 128 -8.84 -14.46 19.25
C ASP A 128 -8.10 -13.13 19.33
N ILE A 129 -7.40 -12.77 18.24
CA ILE A 129 -6.56 -11.58 18.23
C ILE A 129 -7.38 -10.28 18.27
N ALA A 130 -8.67 -10.33 17.94
CA ALA A 130 -9.55 -9.17 18.03
C ALA A 130 -9.85 -8.78 19.50
N SER A 131 -9.65 -9.71 20.45
CA SER A 131 -9.74 -9.44 21.89
C SER A 131 -8.41 -9.00 22.52
N TYR A 132 -7.35 -8.81 21.73
CA TYR A 132 -6.05 -8.35 22.24
C TYR A 132 -6.17 -7.02 22.98
N GLY A 133 -5.50 -6.93 24.13
CA GLY A 133 -5.40 -5.72 24.94
C GLY A 133 -6.48 -5.54 25.99
N ALA A 134 -7.53 -6.38 26.00
CA ALA A 134 -8.64 -6.28 26.95
C ALA A 134 -8.20 -6.57 28.40
N ASP A 135 -7.34 -7.58 28.58
CA ASP A 135 -6.80 -8.02 29.87
C ASP A 135 -5.72 -7.07 30.44
N ILE A 136 -5.10 -6.25 29.59
CA ILE A 136 -4.04 -5.31 29.96
C ILE A 136 -4.47 -3.83 29.86
N GLY A 137 -5.77 -3.57 29.75
CA GLY A 137 -6.34 -2.21 29.79
C GLY A 137 -5.98 -1.31 28.61
N LEU A 138 -5.66 -1.89 27.44
CA LEU A 138 -5.36 -1.14 26.22
C LEU A 138 -6.59 -0.76 25.41
N CYS A 139 -7.74 -1.40 25.66
CA CYS A 139 -8.98 -1.04 24.97
C CYS A 139 -9.51 0.30 25.49
N ASP A 140 -9.64 1.30 24.62
CA ASP A 140 -10.12 2.64 24.97
C ASP A 140 -11.34 3.04 24.13
N ALA A 141 -11.78 4.30 24.27
CA ALA A 141 -12.92 4.83 23.52
C ALA A 141 -12.61 5.09 22.03
N TYR A 142 -11.34 5.05 21.61
CA TYR A 142 -10.86 5.40 20.28
C TYR A 142 -10.52 4.17 19.42
N GLY A 143 -10.40 2.97 20.02
CA GLY A 143 -10.26 1.69 19.33
C GLY A 143 -9.94 0.52 20.26
N THR A 144 -9.93 -0.69 19.71
CA THR A 144 -9.48 -1.92 20.37
C THR A 144 -7.96 -1.95 20.50
N GLY A 145 -7.45 -2.73 21.46
CA GLY A 145 -6.02 -2.93 21.62
C GLY A 145 -5.35 -3.47 20.35
N LEU A 146 -6.07 -4.26 19.53
CA LEU A 146 -5.58 -4.79 18.26
C LEU A 146 -5.22 -3.65 17.28
N THR A 147 -6.13 -2.70 17.09
CA THR A 147 -5.89 -1.54 16.22
C THR A 147 -4.67 -0.73 16.68
N GLN A 148 -4.50 -0.55 17.99
CA GLN A 148 -3.38 0.17 18.55
C GLN A 148 -2.04 -0.54 18.32
N VAL A 149 -1.95 -1.85 18.56
CA VAL A 149 -0.71 -2.60 18.32
C VAL A 149 -0.35 -2.64 16.83
N ILE A 150 -1.34 -2.74 15.93
CA ILE A 150 -1.10 -2.68 14.48
C ILE A 150 -0.46 -1.33 14.11
N ARG A 151 -1.05 -0.21 14.53
CA ARG A 151 -0.50 1.13 14.27
C ARG A 151 0.92 1.24 14.81
N ARG A 152 1.13 0.82 16.06
CA ARG A 152 2.45 0.90 16.70
C ARG A 152 3.51 0.08 15.96
N ILE A 153 3.17 -1.12 15.48
CA ILE A 153 4.07 -1.95 14.66
C ILE A 153 4.43 -1.21 13.37
N LEU A 154 3.43 -0.71 12.65
CA LEU A 154 3.61 -0.11 11.33
C LEU A 154 4.35 1.24 11.38
N ASP A 155 4.18 2.01 12.45
CA ASP A 155 4.94 3.23 12.71
C ASP A 155 6.40 2.92 13.07
N ALA A 156 6.62 1.89 13.90
CA ALA A 156 7.94 1.55 14.41
C ALA A 156 8.79 0.72 13.43
N CYS A 157 8.18 0.13 12.41
CA CYS A 157 8.81 -0.76 11.42
C CYS A 157 8.47 -0.31 9.99
N PRO A 158 9.05 0.81 9.49
CA PRO A 158 8.75 1.33 8.16
C PRO A 158 9.12 0.35 7.03
N ASP A 159 10.10 -0.52 7.26
CA ASP A 159 10.58 -1.49 6.26
C ASP A 159 9.71 -2.75 6.15
N LEU A 160 8.79 -2.98 7.10
CA LEU A 160 7.83 -4.08 7.00
C LEU A 160 6.93 -3.87 5.79
N LYS A 161 6.90 -4.83 4.86
CA LYS A 161 6.11 -4.70 3.62
C LYS A 161 4.68 -5.18 3.79
N ARG A 162 4.49 -6.25 4.58
CA ARG A 162 3.18 -6.88 4.75
C ARG A 162 2.93 -7.27 6.20
N LEU A 163 1.78 -6.86 6.71
CA LEU A 163 1.24 -7.28 7.99
C LEU A 163 -0.09 -7.96 7.75
N ARG A 164 -0.16 -9.25 8.11
CA ARG A 164 -1.36 -10.08 7.97
C ARG A 164 -1.94 -10.39 9.33
N LEU A 165 -3.25 -10.48 9.38
CA LEU A 165 -3.99 -10.86 10.57
C LEU A 165 -4.51 -12.28 10.43
N SER A 166 -4.54 -13.01 11.54
CA SER A 166 -5.17 -14.33 11.62
C SER A 166 -6.66 -14.17 12.00
N SER A 167 -7.11 -14.88 13.03
CA SER A 167 -8.54 -15.05 13.33
C SER A 167 -9.15 -13.83 14.03
N LEU A 168 -10.16 -13.23 13.41
CA LEU A 168 -10.85 -12.02 13.88
C LEU A 168 -12.28 -12.35 14.27
N ASP A 169 -12.67 -12.07 15.51
CA ASP A 169 -14.07 -12.07 15.92
C ASP A 169 -14.80 -10.83 15.35
N PRO A 170 -15.85 -10.99 14.50
CA PRO A 170 -16.59 -9.87 13.93
C PRO A 170 -17.12 -8.88 14.97
N ALA A 171 -17.45 -9.35 16.18
CA ALA A 171 -17.99 -8.49 17.25
C ALA A 171 -16.98 -7.49 17.82
N ARG A 172 -15.69 -7.57 17.43
CA ARG A 172 -14.59 -6.81 18.03
C ARG A 172 -13.83 -5.93 17.02
N LEU A 173 -14.38 -5.71 15.82
CA LEU A 173 -13.79 -4.81 14.84
C LEU A 173 -14.41 -3.42 14.95
N ASP A 174 -13.59 -2.44 15.33
CA ASP A 174 -14.00 -1.05 15.53
C ASP A 174 -13.85 -0.19 14.26
N ARG A 175 -14.33 1.06 14.31
CA ARG A 175 -14.19 2.01 13.20
C ARG A 175 -12.73 2.33 12.85
N ALA A 176 -11.87 2.47 13.86
CA ALA A 176 -10.46 2.83 13.67
C ALA A 176 -9.68 1.71 12.95
N PHE A 177 -10.10 0.45 13.11
CA PHE A 177 -9.63 -0.70 12.36
C PHE A 177 -9.94 -0.55 10.88
N PHE A 178 -11.18 -0.22 10.52
CA PHE A 178 -11.57 -0.03 9.12
C PHE A 178 -10.92 1.20 8.48
N GLU A 179 -10.70 2.28 9.24
CA GLU A 179 -9.92 3.43 8.77
C GLU A 179 -8.47 3.06 8.48
N LEU A 180 -7.87 2.23 9.34
CA LEU A 180 -6.52 1.70 9.13
C LEU A 180 -6.48 0.76 7.92
N LEU A 181 -7.47 -0.14 7.79
CA LEU A 181 -7.64 -1.00 6.63
C LEU A 181 -7.83 -0.17 5.35
N ALA A 182 -8.45 1.00 5.38
CA ALA A 182 -8.56 1.84 4.18
C ALA A 182 -7.21 2.48 3.81
N THR A 183 -6.50 3.02 4.79
CA THR A 183 -5.39 3.96 4.57
C THR A 183 -4.00 3.32 4.53
N GLU A 184 -3.82 2.13 5.13
CA GLU A 184 -2.51 1.53 5.31
C GLU A 184 -2.29 0.35 4.36
N PRO A 185 -1.54 0.51 3.25
CA PRO A 185 -1.37 -0.53 2.25
C PRO A 185 -0.61 -1.76 2.77
N ARG A 186 0.23 -1.61 3.82
CA ARG A 186 0.96 -2.74 4.41
C ARG A 186 0.04 -3.68 5.18
N LEU A 187 -1.15 -3.25 5.59
CA LEU A 187 -2.14 -4.12 6.20
C LEU A 187 -2.84 -4.94 5.11
N MET A 188 -2.60 -6.25 5.10
CA MET A 188 -3.01 -7.11 3.99
C MET A 188 -4.54 -7.19 3.84
N PRO A 189 -5.07 -7.13 2.60
CA PRO A 189 -6.50 -7.12 2.29
C PRO A 189 -7.12 -8.53 2.42
N HIS A 190 -6.84 -9.24 3.51
CA HIS A 190 -7.34 -10.58 3.78
C HIS A 190 -7.77 -10.67 5.25
N LEU A 191 -9.08 -10.68 5.48
CA LEU A 191 -9.66 -10.77 6.81
C LEU A 191 -10.21 -12.18 7.05
N HIS A 192 -9.63 -12.90 8.00
CA HIS A 192 -10.09 -14.24 8.37
C HIS A 192 -11.04 -14.16 9.58
N LEU A 193 -12.32 -14.45 9.36
CA LEU A 193 -13.38 -14.24 10.34
C LEU A 193 -13.74 -15.52 11.10
N SER A 194 -13.78 -15.43 12.43
CA SER A 194 -14.22 -16.52 13.31
C SER A 194 -15.75 -16.64 13.33
N LEU A 195 -16.38 -16.98 12.19
CA LEU A 195 -17.84 -17.00 12.05
C LEU A 195 -18.51 -18.17 12.79
N GLN A 196 -17.95 -19.37 12.63
CA GLN A 196 -18.44 -20.66 13.12
C GLN A 196 -19.76 -21.13 12.48
N ALA A 197 -20.71 -20.22 12.24
CA ALA A 197 -21.93 -20.41 11.47
C ALA A 197 -22.41 -19.07 10.88
N ALA A 198 -23.47 -19.07 10.07
CA ALA A 198 -24.13 -17.86 9.59
C ALA A 198 -25.67 -18.01 9.66
N ASP A 199 -26.16 -18.50 10.78
CA ASP A 199 -27.59 -18.57 11.13
C ASP A 199 -27.75 -18.16 12.61
N ASP A 200 -28.64 -17.20 12.89
CA ASP A 200 -28.75 -16.59 14.23
C ASP A 200 -29.12 -17.61 15.33
N MET A 201 -29.90 -18.64 15.00
CA MET A 201 -30.27 -19.65 15.98
C MET A 201 -29.08 -20.55 16.31
N VAL A 202 -28.31 -20.95 15.29
CA VAL A 202 -27.07 -21.71 15.48
C VAL A 202 -26.04 -20.87 16.24
N LEU A 203 -25.82 -19.62 15.84
CA LEU A 203 -24.90 -18.68 16.49
C LEU A 203 -25.26 -18.46 17.97
N LYS A 204 -26.54 -18.29 18.28
CA LYS A 204 -27.04 -18.17 19.65
C LYS A 204 -26.76 -19.43 20.47
N ARG A 205 -27.00 -20.62 19.91
CA ARG A 205 -26.72 -21.90 20.59
C ARG A 205 -25.22 -22.17 20.75
N MET A 206 -24.41 -21.68 19.82
CA MET A 206 -22.95 -21.65 19.93
C MET A 206 -22.45 -20.66 20.99
N LYS A 207 -23.31 -19.77 21.50
CA LYS A 207 -22.95 -18.60 22.30
C LYS A 207 -21.91 -17.70 21.60
N ARG A 208 -22.17 -17.38 20.33
CA ARG A 208 -21.41 -16.35 19.62
C ARG A 208 -21.86 -14.96 20.08
N ARG A 209 -20.94 -13.98 20.00
CA ARG A 209 -21.16 -12.58 20.38
C ARG A 209 -21.68 -11.72 19.23
N HIS A 210 -21.76 -12.30 18.05
CA HIS A 210 -22.16 -11.67 16.81
C HIS A 210 -23.39 -12.38 16.23
N GLU A 211 -24.26 -11.59 15.60
CA GLU A 211 -25.38 -12.06 14.79
C GLU A 211 -25.03 -12.00 13.30
N VAL A 212 -25.89 -12.56 12.44
CA VAL A 212 -25.73 -12.49 10.98
C VAL A 212 -25.66 -11.04 10.49
N ALA A 213 -26.40 -10.13 11.12
CA ALA A 213 -26.38 -8.71 10.80
C ALA A 213 -25.01 -8.06 11.07
N ASP A 214 -24.32 -8.44 12.15
CA ASP A 214 -22.99 -7.93 12.47
C ASP A 214 -21.96 -8.40 11.44
N ILE A 215 -22.04 -9.67 11.04
CA ILE A 215 -21.17 -10.24 10.00
C ILE A 215 -21.37 -9.47 8.69
N ALA A 216 -22.62 -9.27 8.27
CA ALA A 216 -22.94 -8.52 7.06
C ALA A 216 -22.39 -7.08 7.11
N ASN A 217 -22.52 -6.41 8.26
CA ASN A 217 -22.00 -5.06 8.46
C ASN A 217 -20.47 -5.00 8.38
N VAL A 218 -19.76 -5.94 8.99
CA VAL A 218 -18.28 -6.04 8.90
C VAL A 218 -17.84 -6.23 7.46
N ILE A 219 -18.47 -7.15 6.74
CA ILE A 219 -18.13 -7.46 5.33
C ILE A 219 -18.41 -6.26 4.43
N ALA A 220 -19.57 -5.61 4.58
CA ALA A 220 -19.93 -4.43 3.81
C ALA A 220 -18.97 -3.26 4.10
N THR A 221 -18.67 -3.01 5.36
CA THR A 221 -17.78 -1.91 5.79
C THR A 221 -16.35 -2.14 5.30
N ALA A 222 -15.84 -3.38 5.40
CA ALA A 222 -14.52 -3.74 4.88
C ALA A 222 -14.44 -3.53 3.36
N ARG A 223 -15.46 -3.95 2.59
CA ARG A 223 -15.49 -3.75 1.13
C ARG A 223 -15.53 -2.28 0.73
N VAL A 224 -16.21 -1.43 1.50
CA VAL A 224 -16.20 0.03 1.29
C VAL A 224 -14.83 0.62 1.62
N ALA A 225 -14.21 0.18 2.71
CA ALA A 225 -12.89 0.65 3.15
C ALA A 225 -11.77 0.22 2.20
N ARG A 226 -11.80 -1.01 1.71
CA ARG A 226 -10.78 -1.60 0.83
C ARG A 226 -11.43 -2.52 -0.21
N PRO A 227 -11.68 -2.05 -1.44
CA PRO A 227 -12.46 -2.79 -2.46
C PRO A 227 -11.89 -4.14 -2.89
N ASP A 228 -10.58 -4.35 -2.74
CA ASP A 228 -9.86 -5.60 -3.05
C ASP A 228 -9.77 -6.57 -1.86
N VAL A 229 -10.47 -6.28 -0.75
CA VAL A 229 -10.51 -7.16 0.43
C VAL A 229 -11.12 -8.51 0.11
N VAL A 230 -10.48 -9.56 0.61
CA VAL A 230 -10.98 -10.93 0.59
C VAL A 230 -11.25 -11.44 1.99
N PHE A 231 -12.20 -12.37 2.09
CA PHE A 231 -12.62 -12.94 3.36
C PHE A 231 -12.26 -14.42 3.42
N GLY A 232 -11.71 -14.81 4.56
CA GLY A 232 -11.68 -16.19 5.00
C GLY A 232 -12.62 -16.39 6.19
N ALA A 233 -12.99 -17.63 6.49
CA ALA A 233 -13.73 -17.93 7.70
C ALA A 233 -13.51 -19.35 8.23
N ASP A 234 -13.59 -19.49 9.55
CA ASP A 234 -13.73 -20.79 10.21
C ASP A 234 -15.22 -21.12 10.39
N LEU A 235 -15.65 -22.33 9.98
CA LEU A 235 -17.04 -22.79 10.06
C LEU A 235 -17.14 -24.21 10.66
N ILE A 236 -18.20 -24.45 11.43
CA ILE A 236 -18.54 -25.75 12.01
C ILE A 236 -19.86 -26.22 11.38
N ALA A 237 -19.80 -27.30 10.61
CA ALA A 237 -20.97 -27.89 9.97
C ALA A 237 -21.53 -29.04 10.82
N GLY A 238 -22.85 -29.17 10.90
CA GLY A 238 -23.49 -30.19 11.72
C GLY A 238 -23.42 -29.87 13.21
N PHE A 239 -23.39 -28.58 13.59
CA PHE A 239 -23.51 -28.21 15.00
C PHE A 239 -24.77 -28.86 15.60
N PRO A 240 -24.75 -29.31 16.86
CA PRO A 240 -25.91 -29.94 17.49
C PRO A 240 -27.15 -29.09 17.31
N THR A 241 -28.29 -29.72 17.02
CA THR A 241 -29.58 -29.09 16.69
C THR A 241 -29.67 -28.29 15.38
N GLU A 242 -28.64 -28.27 14.54
CA GLU A 242 -28.67 -27.63 13.21
C GLU A 242 -29.61 -28.40 12.26
N THR A 243 -30.67 -27.73 11.81
CA THR A 243 -31.62 -28.26 10.82
C THR A 243 -31.13 -28.01 9.39
N ASP A 244 -31.78 -28.64 8.40
CA ASP A 244 -31.45 -28.40 6.99
C ASP A 244 -31.64 -26.93 6.59
N GLY A 245 -32.71 -26.29 7.05
CA GLY A 245 -32.96 -24.87 6.77
C GLY A 245 -31.89 -23.93 7.38
N MET A 246 -31.38 -24.24 8.58
CA MET A 246 -30.29 -23.46 9.21
C MET A 246 -28.98 -23.62 8.43
N PHE A 247 -28.69 -24.85 7.97
CA PHE A 247 -27.53 -25.12 7.12
C PHE A 247 -27.64 -24.40 5.78
N GLU A 248 -28.80 -24.45 5.12
CA GLU A 248 -29.05 -23.77 3.84
C GLU A 248 -28.91 -22.24 3.96
N THR A 249 -29.33 -21.66 5.09
CA THR A 249 -29.10 -20.24 5.40
C THR A 249 -27.60 -19.93 5.49
N THR A 250 -26.84 -20.74 6.23
CA THR A 250 -25.38 -20.56 6.34
C THR A 250 -24.69 -20.70 4.98
N LEU A 251 -25.05 -21.72 4.20
CA LEU A 251 -24.50 -21.95 2.86
C LEU A 251 -24.75 -20.77 1.92
N ARG A 252 -25.98 -20.24 1.92
CA ARG A 252 -26.36 -19.08 1.10
C ARG A 252 -25.56 -17.84 1.48
N HIS A 253 -25.40 -17.56 2.77
CA HIS A 253 -24.59 -16.41 3.22
C HIS A 253 -23.11 -16.54 2.82
N VAL A 254 -22.53 -17.73 2.90
CA VAL A 254 -21.17 -17.98 2.41
C VAL A 254 -21.05 -17.65 0.91
N GLU A 255 -22.05 -18.01 0.11
CA GLU A 255 -22.08 -17.72 -1.33
C GLU A 255 -22.30 -16.23 -1.60
N ASP A 256 -23.26 -15.59 -0.93
CA ASP A 256 -23.61 -14.17 -1.10
C ASP A 256 -22.46 -13.23 -0.67
N TRP A 257 -21.76 -13.60 0.39
CA TRP A 257 -20.61 -12.84 0.91
C TRP A 257 -19.30 -13.19 0.23
N ASP A 258 -19.30 -14.11 -0.73
CA ASP A 258 -18.13 -14.52 -1.52
C ASP A 258 -16.91 -14.86 -0.64
N ILE A 259 -17.13 -15.66 0.41
CA ILE A 259 -16.07 -16.02 1.37
C ILE A 259 -15.14 -17.04 0.70
N ALA A 260 -13.98 -16.56 0.27
CA ALA A 260 -13.05 -17.27 -0.60
C ALA A 260 -12.13 -18.27 0.11
N TYR A 261 -11.88 -18.12 1.41
CA TYR A 261 -10.93 -18.99 2.14
C TYR A 261 -11.59 -19.64 3.36
N LEU A 262 -12.24 -20.79 3.14
CA LEU A 262 -12.98 -21.47 4.20
C LEU A 262 -12.18 -22.59 4.86
N HIS A 263 -12.15 -22.57 6.19
CA HIS A 263 -11.79 -23.72 7.01
C HIS A 263 -13.06 -24.30 7.63
N VAL A 264 -13.58 -25.35 7.01
CA VAL A 264 -14.82 -26.00 7.47
C VAL A 264 -14.50 -27.30 8.18
N PHE A 265 -15.03 -27.47 9.38
CA PHE A 265 -14.90 -28.69 10.18
C PHE A 265 -16.29 -29.27 10.45
N PRO A 266 -16.51 -30.59 10.25
CA PRO A 266 -17.67 -31.24 10.85
C PRO A 266 -17.60 -31.10 12.37
N TYR A 267 -18.74 -30.86 13.00
CA TYR A 267 -18.81 -30.80 14.46
C TYR A 267 -18.26 -32.10 15.06
N SER A 268 -17.46 -31.93 16.12
CA SER A 268 -16.89 -33.03 16.89
C SER A 268 -17.18 -32.77 18.35
N ALA A 269 -18.02 -33.62 18.94
CA ALA A 269 -18.34 -33.54 20.36
C ALA A 269 -17.08 -33.67 21.21
N ARG A 270 -16.91 -32.73 22.15
CA ARG A 270 -15.83 -32.75 23.12
C ARG A 270 -16.42 -32.94 24.52
N PRO A 271 -16.00 -33.98 25.27
CA PRO A 271 -16.48 -34.20 26.62
C PRO A 271 -16.37 -32.93 27.48
N GLY A 272 -17.42 -32.65 28.26
CA GLY A 272 -17.48 -31.48 29.15
C GLY A 272 -17.88 -30.16 28.49
N THR A 273 -18.11 -30.12 27.18
CA THR A 273 -18.64 -28.90 26.52
C THR A 273 -20.17 -28.92 26.48
N PRO A 274 -20.87 -27.79 26.68
CA PRO A 274 -22.34 -27.76 26.64
C PRO A 274 -22.94 -28.28 25.32
N ALA A 275 -22.25 -28.11 24.20
CA ALA A 275 -22.70 -28.62 22.90
C ALA A 275 -22.65 -30.16 22.81
N ALA A 276 -21.80 -30.84 23.59
CA ALA A 276 -21.77 -32.30 23.61
C ALA A 276 -23.08 -32.91 24.16
N ASP A 277 -23.76 -32.19 25.05
CA ASP A 277 -25.01 -32.62 25.69
C ASP A 277 -26.28 -32.25 24.88
N MET A 278 -26.12 -31.50 23.79
CA MET A 278 -27.24 -31.12 22.91
C MET A 278 -27.66 -32.29 21.99
N PRO A 279 -28.89 -32.27 21.43
CA PRO A 279 -29.29 -33.23 20.39
C PRO A 279 -28.36 -33.17 19.17
N GLN A 280 -27.64 -34.26 18.92
CA GLN A 280 -26.59 -34.33 17.91
C GLN A 280 -27.14 -34.47 16.49
N VAL A 281 -26.42 -33.90 15.52
CA VAL A 281 -26.63 -34.17 14.09
C VAL A 281 -25.84 -35.42 13.71
N PRO A 282 -26.39 -36.36 12.91
CA PRO A 282 -25.66 -37.52 12.42
C PRO A 282 -24.33 -37.14 11.75
N GLY A 283 -23.26 -37.89 12.05
CA GLY A 283 -21.91 -37.53 11.62
C GLY A 283 -21.69 -37.57 10.10
N ASP A 284 -22.43 -38.41 9.38
CA ASP A 284 -22.48 -38.45 7.92
C ASP A 284 -23.13 -37.17 7.34
N VAL A 285 -24.23 -36.70 7.94
CA VAL A 285 -24.87 -35.43 7.58
C VAL A 285 -23.93 -34.25 7.84
N ALA A 286 -23.26 -34.21 8.99
CA ALA A 286 -22.28 -33.17 9.32
C ALA A 286 -21.10 -33.13 8.31
N LYS A 287 -20.58 -34.30 7.94
CA LYS A 287 -19.52 -34.43 6.91
C LYS A 287 -19.97 -33.96 5.54
N GLU A 288 -21.19 -34.31 5.14
CA GLU A 288 -21.77 -33.91 3.87
C GLU A 288 -22.02 -32.38 3.81
N ARG A 289 -22.53 -31.79 4.89
CA ARG A 289 -22.67 -30.34 5.03
C ARG A 289 -21.31 -29.63 4.97
N ALA A 290 -20.29 -30.17 5.64
CA ALA A 290 -18.94 -29.63 5.58
C ALA A 290 -18.37 -29.67 4.15
N ARG A 291 -18.62 -30.76 3.39
CA ARG A 291 -18.22 -30.87 1.98
C ARG A 291 -18.87 -29.77 1.14
N LYS A 292 -20.19 -29.58 1.25
CA LYS A 292 -20.93 -28.56 0.51
C LYS A 292 -20.44 -27.13 0.78
N LEU A 293 -20.12 -26.80 2.04
CA LEU A 293 -19.56 -25.49 2.39
C LEU A 293 -18.16 -25.30 1.81
N ARG A 294 -17.27 -26.32 1.86
CA ARG A 294 -15.96 -26.25 1.22
C ARG A 294 -16.09 -26.00 -0.28
N GLU A 295 -17.01 -26.71 -0.94
CA GLU A 295 -17.27 -26.49 -2.37
C GLU A 295 -17.78 -25.08 -2.69
N ALA A 296 -18.58 -24.48 -1.81
CA ALA A 296 -18.98 -23.08 -1.95
C ALA A 296 -17.79 -22.13 -1.81
N GLY A 297 -16.92 -22.37 -0.83
CA GLY A 297 -15.65 -21.65 -0.65
C GLY A 297 -14.72 -21.79 -1.86
N ASP A 298 -14.56 -23.00 -2.40
CA ASP A 298 -13.74 -23.26 -3.59
C ASP A 298 -14.28 -22.50 -4.81
N ARG A 299 -15.61 -22.43 -4.98
CA ARG A 299 -16.23 -21.61 -6.04
C ARG A 299 -15.92 -20.13 -5.86
N ALA A 300 -16.03 -19.60 -4.64
CA ALA A 300 -15.69 -18.21 -4.32
C ALA A 300 -14.19 -17.93 -4.53
N ASN A 301 -13.33 -18.86 -4.11
CA ASN A 301 -11.89 -18.79 -4.32
C ASN A 301 -11.52 -18.73 -5.80
N HIS A 302 -12.10 -19.62 -6.61
CA HIS A 302 -11.89 -19.61 -8.06
C HIS A 302 -12.38 -18.33 -8.71
N ARG A 303 -13.51 -17.74 -8.27
CA ARG A 303 -13.96 -16.42 -8.76
C ARG A 303 -12.95 -15.34 -8.42
N HIS A 304 -12.48 -15.29 -7.17
CA HIS A 304 -11.46 -14.35 -6.71
C HIS A 304 -10.18 -14.47 -7.52
N ILE A 305 -9.63 -15.68 -7.64
CA ILE A 305 -8.40 -15.93 -8.40
C ILE A 305 -8.57 -15.53 -9.87
N ARG A 306 -9.71 -15.89 -10.48
CA ARG A 306 -10.00 -15.51 -11.86
C ARG A 306 -10.12 -13.99 -12.04
N SER A 307 -10.61 -13.26 -11.03
CA SER A 307 -10.66 -11.80 -11.05
C SER A 307 -9.28 -11.13 -11.11
N LEU A 308 -8.24 -11.82 -10.64
CA LEU A 308 -6.85 -11.36 -10.69
C LEU A 308 -6.17 -11.67 -12.04
N VAL A 309 -6.79 -12.49 -12.90
CA VAL A 309 -6.23 -12.78 -14.23
C VAL A 309 -6.22 -11.50 -15.07
N LYS A 310 -5.10 -11.27 -15.76
CA LYS A 310 -4.75 -10.05 -16.52
C LYS A 310 -4.52 -8.80 -15.68
N THR A 311 -4.42 -8.92 -14.36
CA THR A 311 -3.94 -7.82 -13.49
C THR A 311 -2.44 -8.01 -13.18
N HIS A 312 -1.88 -7.11 -12.39
CA HIS A 312 -0.53 -7.23 -11.84
C HIS A 312 -0.55 -6.87 -10.36
N GLY A 313 0.47 -7.29 -9.63
CA GLY A 313 0.66 -6.91 -8.25
C GLY A 313 1.79 -7.68 -7.56
N PRO A 314 2.16 -7.25 -6.35
CA PRO A 314 3.26 -7.84 -5.62
C PRO A 314 2.93 -9.28 -5.18
N VAL A 315 3.94 -10.14 -5.25
CA VAL A 315 3.91 -11.56 -4.87
C VAL A 315 5.03 -11.82 -3.88
N LEU A 316 4.70 -12.29 -2.69
CA LEU A 316 5.70 -12.78 -1.75
C LEU A 316 6.05 -14.21 -2.14
N MET A 317 7.31 -14.43 -2.50
CA MET A 317 7.83 -15.74 -2.88
C MET A 317 7.96 -16.64 -1.65
N GLU A 318 7.36 -17.83 -1.69
CA GLU A 318 7.45 -18.88 -0.68
C GLU A 318 8.55 -19.90 -1.00
N THR A 319 8.70 -20.20 -2.29
CA THR A 319 9.78 -20.99 -2.88
C THR A 319 10.37 -20.23 -4.06
N GLU A 320 11.29 -20.84 -4.82
CA GLU A 320 11.82 -20.20 -6.01
C GLU A 320 10.74 -19.87 -7.05
N ARG A 321 9.62 -20.62 -7.07
CA ARG A 321 8.59 -20.48 -8.11
C ARG A 321 7.19 -20.31 -7.56
N ASP A 322 6.95 -20.65 -6.31
CA ASP A 322 5.63 -20.53 -5.69
C ASP A 322 5.58 -19.31 -4.78
N GLY A 323 4.51 -18.54 -4.84
CA GLY A 323 4.33 -17.33 -4.05
C GLY A 323 2.85 -17.01 -3.78
N ARG A 324 2.63 -15.95 -3.00
CA ARG A 324 1.27 -15.47 -2.65
C ARG A 324 1.09 -13.98 -2.93
N THR A 325 -0.06 -13.64 -3.50
CA THR A 325 -0.53 -12.25 -3.61
C THR A 325 -0.86 -11.67 -2.23
N GLU A 326 -1.16 -10.38 -2.16
CA GLU A 326 -1.62 -9.70 -0.94
C GLU A 326 -2.93 -10.29 -0.42
N SER A 327 -3.86 -10.58 -1.34
CA SER A 327 -5.12 -11.31 -1.12
C SER A 327 -4.95 -12.83 -0.95
N PHE A 328 -3.72 -13.30 -0.73
CA PHE A 328 -3.35 -14.69 -0.42
C PHE A 328 -3.56 -15.71 -1.54
N ALA A 329 -3.84 -15.26 -2.76
CA ALA A 329 -4.00 -16.13 -3.92
C ALA A 329 -2.66 -16.80 -4.27
N PRO A 330 -2.64 -18.11 -4.55
CA PRO A 330 -1.43 -18.81 -4.97
C PRO A 330 -1.00 -18.40 -6.37
N VAL A 331 0.30 -18.15 -6.52
CA VAL A 331 0.95 -17.78 -7.78
C VAL A 331 2.11 -18.72 -8.04
N LYS A 332 2.19 -19.22 -9.28
CA LYS A 332 3.35 -19.92 -9.80
C LYS A 332 4.06 -19.02 -10.81
N MET A 333 5.30 -18.66 -10.52
CA MET A 333 6.14 -17.79 -11.33
C MET A 333 6.89 -18.57 -12.41
N ASN A 334 6.90 -17.99 -13.61
CA ASN A 334 7.68 -18.51 -14.75
C ASN A 334 9.19 -18.48 -14.51
N ASP A 335 9.67 -17.44 -13.83
CA ASP A 335 11.07 -17.20 -13.51
C ASP A 335 11.34 -17.59 -12.05
N PRO A 336 12.53 -18.13 -11.73
CA PRO A 336 12.91 -18.39 -10.35
C PRO A 336 13.27 -17.09 -9.61
N PHE A 337 12.89 -16.98 -8.34
CA PHE A 337 13.20 -15.85 -7.45
C PHE A 337 13.72 -16.33 -6.09
N GLU A 338 14.30 -15.44 -5.30
CA GLU A 338 14.71 -15.79 -3.94
C GLU A 338 13.49 -15.95 -3.03
N PRO A 339 13.37 -17.07 -2.26
CA PRO A 339 12.34 -17.22 -1.25
C PRO A 339 12.37 -16.06 -0.25
N GLY A 340 11.22 -15.45 0.02
CA GLY A 340 11.10 -14.27 0.89
C GLY A 340 11.13 -12.94 0.14
N ALA A 341 11.55 -12.92 -1.12
CA ALA A 341 11.45 -11.73 -1.95
C ALA A 341 9.99 -11.35 -2.24
N VAL A 342 9.72 -10.06 -2.35
CA VAL A 342 8.44 -9.54 -2.88
C VAL A 342 8.70 -9.07 -4.32
N VAL A 343 8.04 -9.72 -5.28
CA VAL A 343 8.25 -9.53 -6.72
C VAL A 343 6.96 -9.05 -7.35
N ASP A 344 7.01 -8.03 -8.19
CA ASP A 344 5.84 -7.62 -8.96
C ASP A 344 5.59 -8.60 -10.12
N ALA A 345 4.36 -9.09 -10.24
CA ALA A 345 4.01 -10.15 -11.17
C ALA A 345 2.79 -9.77 -11.99
N TYR A 346 2.80 -10.15 -13.28
CA TYR A 346 1.65 -10.02 -14.14
C TYR A 346 1.00 -11.40 -14.25
N PHE A 347 -0.27 -11.47 -13.87
CA PHE A 347 -1.01 -12.72 -13.79
C PHE A 347 -1.64 -13.03 -15.15
N MET A 348 -1.08 -13.98 -15.89
CA MET A 348 -1.48 -14.22 -17.29
C MET A 348 -2.78 -15.04 -17.39
N THR A 349 -2.90 -16.05 -16.54
CA THR A 349 -4.00 -17.03 -16.53
C THR A 349 -4.03 -17.72 -15.16
N ASP A 350 -5.04 -18.53 -14.91
CA ASP A 350 -5.12 -19.45 -13.78
C ASP A 350 -5.18 -20.91 -14.26
N ILE A 351 -4.51 -21.81 -13.56
CA ILE A 351 -4.58 -23.26 -13.80
C ILE A 351 -4.93 -23.92 -12.47
N ASN A 352 -6.10 -24.56 -12.40
CA ASN A 352 -6.60 -25.25 -11.20
C ASN A 352 -6.52 -24.39 -9.92
N GLY A 353 -6.95 -23.12 -10.02
CA GLY A 353 -6.92 -22.21 -8.87
C GLY A 353 -5.51 -21.74 -8.48
N VAL A 354 -4.53 -21.78 -9.40
CA VAL A 354 -3.20 -21.20 -9.21
C VAL A 354 -2.88 -20.23 -10.34
N LEU A 355 -2.62 -18.97 -9.99
CA LEU A 355 -2.24 -17.94 -10.97
C LEU A 355 -0.90 -18.30 -11.62
N GLN A 356 -0.82 -18.17 -12.94
CA GLN A 356 0.43 -18.28 -13.68
C GLN A 356 1.00 -16.87 -13.85
N GLY A 357 1.98 -16.55 -13.02
CA GLY A 357 2.66 -15.27 -12.99
C GLY A 357 3.90 -15.29 -13.87
N LYS A 358 4.16 -14.19 -14.57
CA LYS A 358 5.51 -13.88 -15.07
C LYS A 358 6.01 -12.65 -14.33
N HIS A 359 7.33 -12.50 -14.24
CA HIS A 359 7.89 -11.27 -13.71
C HIS A 359 7.26 -10.09 -14.45
N HIS A 360 6.49 -9.29 -13.72
CA HIS A 360 6.18 -7.96 -14.18
C HIS A 360 7.39 -7.14 -13.82
N ILE A 361 8.40 -7.21 -14.69
CA ILE A 361 9.31 -6.09 -14.77
C ILE A 361 8.38 -4.94 -15.10
N VAL A 362 8.16 -4.06 -14.13
CA VAL A 362 7.63 -2.73 -14.34
C VAL A 362 8.55 -2.13 -15.41
N LYS A 363 8.18 -2.34 -16.67
CA LYS A 363 8.82 -1.74 -17.84
C LYS A 363 8.61 -0.23 -17.81
N GLU A 364 7.88 0.26 -16.82
CA GLU A 364 7.67 1.65 -16.51
C GLU A 364 8.76 2.29 -15.63
N THR A 365 9.70 1.54 -15.05
CA THR A 365 10.93 2.12 -14.48
C THR A 365 12.09 1.96 -15.45
N SER A 366 12.42 0.79 -16.02
CA SER A 366 13.64 0.71 -16.84
C SER A 366 13.60 1.54 -18.15
N ALA A 367 12.46 1.61 -18.86
CA ALA A 367 12.38 2.41 -20.10
C ALA A 367 12.20 3.90 -19.81
N TRP A 368 11.36 4.25 -18.84
CA TRP A 368 11.19 5.64 -18.41
C TRP A 368 12.43 6.18 -17.70
N VAL A 369 13.05 5.43 -16.78
CA VAL A 369 14.33 5.82 -16.15
C VAL A 369 15.42 5.92 -17.20
N LYS A 370 15.48 5.05 -18.22
CA LYS A 370 16.40 5.25 -19.36
C LYS A 370 16.10 6.53 -20.14
N LYS A 371 14.82 6.83 -20.39
CA LYS A 371 14.41 8.08 -21.05
C LYS A 371 14.69 9.31 -20.18
N LEU A 372 14.47 9.22 -18.86
CA LEU A 372 14.76 10.26 -17.89
C LEU A 372 16.26 10.48 -17.76
N SER A 373 17.05 9.41 -17.68
CA SER A 373 18.51 9.42 -17.70
C SER A 373 19.04 10.06 -18.99
N SER A 374 18.52 9.64 -20.15
CA SER A 374 18.84 10.25 -21.44
C SER A 374 18.40 11.72 -21.52
N GLY A 375 17.23 12.05 -20.99
CA GLY A 375 16.68 13.40 -20.98
C GLY A 375 17.49 14.33 -20.07
N LEU A 376 17.90 13.84 -18.91
CA LEU A 376 18.76 14.58 -17.98
C LEU A 376 20.24 14.55 -18.40
N GLY A 377 20.62 13.80 -19.44
CA GLY A 377 22.01 13.56 -19.83
C GLY A 377 22.86 14.83 -19.92
N LYS A 378 22.37 15.86 -20.62
CA LYS A 378 23.09 17.15 -20.72
C LYS A 378 23.25 17.86 -19.37
N SER A 379 22.26 17.77 -18.50
CA SER A 379 22.29 18.39 -17.16
C SER A 379 23.22 17.61 -16.23
N LYS A 380 23.14 16.28 -16.28
CA LYS A 380 24.06 15.35 -15.61
C LYS A 380 25.50 15.63 -16.01
N ASP A 381 25.79 15.71 -17.30
CA ASP A 381 27.15 15.91 -17.81
C ASP A 381 27.70 17.27 -17.35
N ASN A 382 26.89 18.32 -17.40
CA ASN A 382 27.25 19.65 -16.90
C ASN A 382 27.56 19.65 -15.39
N ILE A 383 26.67 19.09 -14.56
CA ILE A 383 26.86 19.02 -13.10
C ILE A 383 28.09 18.18 -12.77
N THR A 384 28.23 17.01 -13.40
CA THR A 384 29.33 16.08 -13.13
C THR A 384 30.66 16.72 -13.54
N ALA A 385 30.73 17.40 -14.68
CA ALA A 385 31.93 18.11 -15.11
C ALA A 385 32.32 19.25 -14.16
N ASN A 386 31.35 20.06 -13.72
CA ASN A 386 31.60 21.17 -12.80
C ASN A 386 32.07 20.66 -11.43
N ILE A 387 31.49 19.58 -10.91
CA ILE A 387 31.94 18.96 -9.66
C ILE A 387 33.31 18.31 -9.83
N ALA A 388 33.53 17.55 -10.92
CA ALA A 388 34.82 16.90 -11.17
C ALA A 388 35.96 17.92 -11.31
N ALA A 389 35.72 19.11 -11.86
CA ALA A 389 36.72 20.18 -11.97
C ALA A 389 37.24 20.66 -10.60
N VAL A 390 36.48 20.45 -9.52
CA VAL A 390 36.86 20.77 -8.14
C VAL A 390 37.80 19.70 -7.54
N PHE A 391 37.83 18.48 -8.10
CA PHE A 391 38.60 17.35 -7.59
C PHE A 391 39.74 16.94 -8.53
N SER A 392 40.98 16.97 -8.03
CA SER A 392 42.15 16.36 -8.69
C SER A 392 42.57 15.03 -8.05
N ALA A 393 42.22 14.83 -6.79
CA ALA A 393 42.36 13.62 -5.98
C ALA A 393 41.34 13.69 -4.82
N LYS A 394 41.42 12.78 -3.84
CA LYS A 394 40.69 12.96 -2.57
C LYS A 394 41.14 14.27 -1.90
N ARG A 395 40.17 15.04 -1.41
CA ARG A 395 40.40 16.30 -0.70
C ARG A 395 39.69 16.26 0.65
N ARG A 396 40.27 16.93 1.64
CA ARG A 396 39.59 17.17 2.92
C ARG A 396 38.44 18.15 2.68
N LEU A 397 37.28 17.90 3.28
CA LEU A 397 36.16 18.83 3.22
C LEU A 397 36.39 19.99 4.19
N ASP A 398 36.91 21.09 3.64
CA ASP A 398 37.13 22.38 4.29
C ASP A 398 36.24 23.48 3.67
N ASP A 399 36.30 24.69 4.22
CA ASP A 399 35.49 25.83 3.78
C ASP A 399 35.75 26.18 2.30
N ASP A 400 37.02 26.12 1.86
CA ASP A 400 37.42 26.38 0.47
C ASP A 400 36.81 25.35 -0.50
N LEU A 401 36.78 24.06 -0.13
CA LEU A 401 36.15 23.03 -0.95
C LEU A 401 34.62 23.20 -0.98
N LEU A 402 34.00 23.55 0.15
CA LEU A 402 32.57 23.81 0.21
C LEU A 402 32.16 24.98 -0.69
N GLU A 403 32.89 26.09 -0.66
CA GLU A 403 32.64 27.25 -1.52
C GLU A 403 32.73 26.86 -3.01
N GLN A 404 33.77 26.11 -3.41
CA GLN A 404 33.93 25.62 -4.78
C GLN A 404 32.79 24.68 -5.22
N LEU A 405 32.30 23.82 -4.32
CA LEU A 405 31.16 22.94 -4.59
C LEU A 405 29.85 23.73 -4.73
N GLU A 406 29.64 24.75 -3.90
CA GLU A 406 28.49 25.64 -4.02
C GLU A 406 28.49 26.41 -5.34
N GLU A 407 29.63 26.97 -5.74
CA GLU A 407 29.80 27.63 -7.05
C GLU A 407 29.48 26.66 -8.21
N ALA A 408 29.99 25.43 -8.15
CA ALA A 408 29.71 24.40 -9.16
C ALA A 408 28.21 24.10 -9.29
N LEU A 409 27.48 24.00 -8.16
CA LEU A 409 26.04 23.79 -8.16
C LEU A 409 25.27 25.01 -8.72
N ILE A 410 25.71 26.23 -8.40
CA ILE A 410 25.10 27.47 -8.91
C ILE A 410 25.20 27.55 -10.43
N VAL A 411 26.38 27.27 -11.00
CA VAL A 411 26.62 27.26 -12.45
C VAL A 411 25.76 26.19 -13.15
N SER A 412 25.33 25.16 -12.43
CA SER A 412 24.43 24.12 -12.91
C SER A 412 22.93 24.40 -12.68
N ASP A 413 22.54 25.68 -12.54
CA ASP A 413 21.15 26.14 -12.40
C ASP A 413 20.44 25.63 -11.12
N MET A 414 21.16 25.20 -10.08
CA MET A 414 20.56 24.87 -8.77
C MET A 414 20.12 26.10 -7.98
N GLY A 415 20.66 27.27 -8.31
CA GLY A 415 20.39 28.53 -7.60
C GLY A 415 21.16 28.64 -6.28
N VAL A 416 21.35 29.88 -5.83
CA VAL A 416 22.22 30.23 -4.69
C VAL A 416 21.71 29.61 -3.37
N SER A 417 20.40 29.69 -3.10
CA SER A 417 19.83 29.18 -1.85
C SER A 417 19.95 27.66 -1.74
N THR A 418 19.66 26.94 -2.83
CA THR A 418 19.72 25.48 -2.88
C THR A 418 21.15 24.99 -2.75
N ALA A 419 22.09 25.65 -3.45
CA ALA A 419 23.51 25.31 -3.38
C ALA A 419 24.04 25.45 -1.94
N ALA A 420 23.78 26.59 -1.28
CA ALA A 420 24.16 26.83 0.11
C ALA A 420 23.52 25.80 1.07
N ARG A 421 22.26 25.42 0.84
CA ARG A 421 21.60 24.38 1.62
C ARG A 421 22.30 23.03 1.46
N LEU A 422 22.61 22.63 0.24
CA LEU A 422 23.30 21.37 -0.06
C LEU A 422 24.72 21.34 0.53
N GLY A 423 25.46 22.45 0.43
CA GLY A 423 26.78 22.63 1.06
C GLY A 423 26.70 22.47 2.58
N ALA A 424 25.73 23.12 3.23
CA ALA A 424 25.52 23.01 4.67
C ALA A 424 25.17 21.57 5.12
N GLU A 425 24.33 20.84 4.38
CA GLU A 425 24.00 19.44 4.71
C GLU A 425 25.20 18.49 4.50
N LEU A 426 26.01 18.72 3.47
CA LEU A 426 27.25 17.98 3.25
C LEU A 426 28.24 18.22 4.39
N ALA A 427 28.43 19.48 4.80
CA ALA A 427 29.31 19.84 5.91
C ALA A 427 28.89 19.13 7.21
N LYS A 428 27.61 19.11 7.56
CA LYS A 428 27.13 18.44 8.79
C LYS A 428 27.57 16.98 8.94
N THR A 429 27.69 16.26 7.83
CA THR A 429 27.96 14.81 7.84
C THR A 429 29.42 14.46 7.53
N ARG A 430 30.13 15.34 6.82
CA ARG A 430 31.45 15.04 6.25
C ARG A 430 32.52 16.12 6.50
N TYR A 431 32.24 17.17 7.28
CA TYR A 431 33.23 18.21 7.56
C TYR A 431 34.50 17.61 8.16
N ASP A 432 35.65 18.13 7.75
CA ASP A 432 36.97 17.69 8.19
C ASP A 432 37.38 16.26 7.79
N GLN A 433 36.57 15.57 6.99
CA GLN A 433 36.86 14.22 6.48
C GLN A 433 37.44 14.29 5.06
N GLU A 434 38.22 13.27 4.68
CA GLU A 434 38.56 13.08 3.27
C GLU A 434 37.33 12.60 2.48
N VAL A 435 37.00 13.32 1.42
CA VAL A 435 35.90 13.00 0.53
C VAL A 435 36.40 12.84 -0.91
N SER A 436 35.82 11.88 -1.61
CA SER A 436 35.96 11.73 -3.06
C SER A 436 34.83 12.43 -3.81
N GLU A 437 35.07 12.76 -5.07
CA GLU A 437 34.05 13.31 -5.99
C GLU A 437 32.77 12.47 -5.97
N ARG A 438 32.89 11.14 -6.01
CA ARG A 438 31.75 10.22 -6.00
C ARG A 438 30.96 10.31 -4.69
N GLU A 439 31.63 10.31 -3.54
CA GLU A 439 30.96 10.42 -2.24
C GLU A 439 30.18 11.74 -2.11
N VAL A 440 30.73 12.83 -2.64
CA VAL A 440 30.03 14.12 -2.71
C VAL A 440 28.81 14.04 -3.61
N ARG A 441 28.93 13.45 -4.82
CA ARG A 441 27.79 13.28 -5.73
C ARG A 441 26.68 12.40 -5.13
N GLU A 442 27.04 11.32 -4.43
CA GLU A 442 26.09 10.45 -3.73
C GLU A 442 25.39 11.17 -2.56
N ALA A 443 26.12 12.00 -1.80
CA ALA A 443 25.56 12.81 -0.74
C ALA A 443 24.58 13.86 -1.28
N PHE A 444 24.97 14.60 -2.33
CA PHE A 444 24.08 15.55 -2.99
C PHE A 444 22.85 14.87 -3.59
N ALA A 445 22.99 13.70 -4.22
CA ALA A 445 21.83 12.96 -4.74
C ALA A 445 20.82 12.63 -3.61
N ARG A 446 21.31 12.25 -2.43
CA ARG A 446 20.46 11.98 -1.27
C ARG A 446 19.72 13.24 -0.80
N HIS A 447 20.44 14.35 -0.62
CA HIS A 447 19.83 15.60 -0.14
C HIS A 447 18.90 16.24 -1.18
N ILE A 448 19.20 16.13 -2.47
CA ILE A 448 18.29 16.54 -3.55
C ILE A 448 17.02 15.69 -3.51
N ALA A 449 17.13 14.37 -3.31
CA ALA A 449 15.96 13.51 -3.17
C ALA A 449 15.09 13.93 -1.98
N GLU A 450 15.69 14.33 -0.85
CA GLU A 450 14.97 14.86 0.32
C GLU A 450 14.20 16.16 0.01
N ILE A 451 14.78 17.05 -0.80
CA ILE A 451 14.11 18.28 -1.27
C ILE A 451 12.93 17.95 -2.20
N LEU A 452 13.10 16.99 -3.11
CA LEU A 452 12.12 16.66 -4.14
C LEU A 452 10.96 15.77 -3.63
N LYS A 453 11.22 14.86 -2.68
CA LYS A 453 10.23 13.91 -2.16
C LYS A 453 8.91 14.54 -1.68
N PRO A 454 8.88 15.67 -0.96
CA PRO A 454 7.61 16.28 -0.54
C PRO A 454 6.82 16.91 -1.69
N VAL A 455 7.46 17.23 -2.83
CA VAL A 455 6.80 17.91 -3.97
C VAL A 455 6.53 16.98 -5.16
N ALA A 456 7.27 15.89 -5.32
CA ALA A 456 7.08 14.90 -6.38
C ALA A 456 5.79 14.10 -6.15
N ARG A 457 4.65 14.68 -6.57
CA ARG A 457 3.31 14.13 -6.31
C ARG A 457 2.54 14.00 -7.62
N PRO A 458 2.16 12.80 -8.06
CA PRO A 458 1.27 12.64 -9.20
C PRO A 458 0.00 13.48 -9.03
N LEU A 459 -0.54 14.03 -10.12
CA LEU A 459 -1.81 14.74 -10.05
C LEU A 459 -2.93 13.75 -9.73
N SER A 460 -3.64 13.97 -8.62
CA SER A 460 -4.74 13.12 -8.17
C SER A 460 -6.09 13.80 -8.37
N LEU A 461 -7.01 13.11 -9.02
CA LEU A 461 -8.39 13.58 -9.21
C LEU A 461 -9.20 13.25 -7.95
N ALA A 462 -9.67 14.27 -7.24
CA ALA A 462 -10.41 14.07 -6.00
C ALA A 462 -11.75 13.36 -6.26
N ALA A 463 -12.11 12.41 -5.39
CA ALA A 463 -13.37 11.68 -5.48
C ALA A 463 -14.57 12.64 -5.37
N GLY A 464 -15.59 12.42 -6.20
CA GLY A 464 -16.84 13.20 -6.18
C GLY A 464 -16.84 14.49 -7.00
N ARG A 465 -15.72 14.90 -7.61
CA ARG A 465 -15.67 16.07 -8.53
C ARG A 465 -15.84 15.62 -9.98
N LYS A 466 -17.00 15.91 -10.59
CA LYS A 466 -17.26 15.65 -12.01
C LYS A 466 -17.94 16.85 -12.69
N PRO A 467 -17.25 17.54 -13.62
CA PRO A 467 -15.86 17.34 -14.03
C PRO A 467 -14.86 17.90 -13.03
N HIS A 468 -13.71 17.24 -12.87
CA HIS A 468 -12.53 17.83 -12.26
C HIS A 468 -11.88 18.81 -13.25
N VAL A 469 -12.06 20.11 -13.03
CA VAL A 469 -11.54 21.20 -13.88
C VAL A 469 -10.05 21.49 -13.63
N ILE A 470 -9.24 21.38 -14.68
CA ILE A 470 -7.80 21.68 -14.69
C ILE A 470 -7.53 22.86 -15.63
N LEU A 471 -6.92 23.93 -15.12
CA LEU A 471 -6.51 25.10 -15.90
C LEU A 471 -5.01 25.05 -16.20
N MET A 472 -4.63 25.03 -17.48
CA MET A 472 -3.24 24.94 -17.93
C MET A 472 -2.69 26.33 -18.22
N CYS A 473 -1.75 26.79 -17.39
CA CYS A 473 -1.13 28.11 -17.46
C CYS A 473 0.34 28.04 -17.87
N GLY A 474 0.90 29.17 -18.30
CA GLY A 474 2.32 29.29 -18.66
C GLY A 474 2.58 30.10 -19.93
N VAL A 475 3.84 30.34 -20.23
CA VAL A 475 4.23 31.21 -21.34
C VAL A 475 4.15 30.50 -22.70
N ASN A 476 4.15 31.27 -23.78
CA ASN A 476 4.21 30.71 -25.13
C ASN A 476 5.48 29.89 -25.30
N GLY A 477 5.33 28.71 -25.94
CA GLY A 477 6.45 27.80 -26.15
C GLY A 477 6.80 26.91 -24.95
N SER A 478 6.20 27.08 -23.77
CA SER A 478 6.51 26.23 -22.60
C SER A 478 5.95 24.80 -22.68
N GLY A 479 5.22 24.47 -23.74
CA GLY A 479 4.67 23.13 -23.96
C GLY A 479 3.28 22.89 -23.37
N LYS A 480 2.50 23.95 -23.07
CA LYS A 480 1.13 23.84 -22.54
C LYS A 480 0.23 22.87 -23.32
N THR A 481 -0.06 23.18 -24.60
CA THR A 481 -0.93 22.38 -25.46
C THR A 481 -0.47 20.92 -25.57
N THR A 482 0.84 20.69 -25.71
CA THR A 482 1.43 19.36 -25.73
C THR A 482 1.24 18.64 -24.38
N THR A 483 1.43 19.34 -23.27
CA THR A 483 1.22 18.80 -21.91
C THR A 483 -0.25 18.44 -21.70
N THR A 484 -1.17 19.32 -22.09
CA THR A 484 -2.62 19.09 -22.07
C THR A 484 -2.98 17.80 -22.80
N GLY A 485 -2.48 17.61 -24.02
CA GLY A 485 -2.74 16.40 -24.80
C GLY A 485 -2.14 15.12 -24.19
N LYS A 486 -0.91 15.18 -23.68
CA LYS A 486 -0.27 14.02 -23.01
C LYS A 486 -0.99 13.63 -21.72
N MET A 487 -1.37 14.60 -20.89
CA MET A 487 -2.14 14.34 -19.67
C MET A 487 -3.56 13.84 -19.98
N ALA A 488 -4.21 14.36 -21.03
CA ALA A 488 -5.50 13.86 -21.48
C ALA A 488 -5.45 12.37 -21.82
N LYS A 489 -4.41 11.93 -22.56
CA LYS A 489 -4.17 10.50 -22.82
C LYS A 489 -4.04 9.71 -21.51
N GLN A 490 -3.24 10.18 -20.55
CA GLN A 490 -3.03 9.48 -19.29
C GLN A 490 -4.35 9.28 -18.52
N PHE A 491 -5.19 10.30 -18.45
CA PHE A 491 -6.50 10.17 -17.82
C PHE A 491 -7.40 9.17 -18.56
N LEU A 492 -7.42 9.21 -19.90
CA LEU A 492 -8.16 8.24 -20.71
C LEU A 492 -7.68 6.80 -20.49
N GLU A 493 -6.37 6.58 -20.38
CA GLU A 493 -5.79 5.26 -20.10
C GLU A 493 -6.17 4.72 -18.71
N THR A 494 -6.45 5.61 -17.74
CA THR A 494 -7.01 5.24 -16.43
C THR A 494 -8.54 5.05 -16.45
N GLY A 495 -9.16 5.03 -17.64
CA GLY A 495 -10.60 4.84 -17.83
C GLY A 495 -11.45 6.09 -17.54
N LYS A 496 -10.85 7.28 -17.44
CA LYS A 496 -11.58 8.55 -17.24
C LYS A 496 -12.03 9.13 -18.56
N THR A 497 -13.20 9.76 -18.58
CA THR A 497 -13.66 10.58 -19.69
C THR A 497 -13.07 11.98 -19.62
N VAL A 498 -12.53 12.48 -20.73
CA VAL A 498 -11.82 13.77 -20.78
C VAL A 498 -12.45 14.67 -21.84
N MET A 499 -12.57 15.96 -21.54
CA MET A 499 -12.94 17.00 -22.50
C MET A 499 -11.90 18.12 -22.47
N LEU A 500 -11.54 18.61 -23.66
CA LEU A 500 -10.52 19.64 -23.85
C LEU A 500 -11.15 20.97 -24.28
N VAL A 501 -10.59 22.08 -23.82
CA VAL A 501 -11.05 23.43 -24.17
C VAL A 501 -9.90 24.21 -24.80
N ALA A 502 -10.11 24.70 -26.02
CA ALA A 502 -9.16 25.54 -26.75
C ALA A 502 -9.26 27.01 -26.27
N GLY A 503 -8.78 27.28 -25.06
CA GLY A 503 -8.82 28.59 -24.41
C GLY A 503 -7.83 29.63 -24.97
N ASP A 504 -6.81 29.25 -25.74
CA ASP A 504 -6.00 30.17 -26.56
C ASP A 504 -6.78 30.58 -27.83
N THR A 505 -7.83 31.40 -27.65
CA THR A 505 -8.74 31.79 -28.74
C THR A 505 -8.11 32.74 -29.76
N PHE A 506 -6.92 33.28 -29.49
CA PHE A 506 -6.25 34.24 -30.37
C PHE A 506 -5.31 33.59 -31.39
N ARG A 507 -4.89 32.34 -31.17
CA ARG A 507 -3.93 31.64 -32.05
C ARG A 507 -4.63 30.49 -32.74
N ALA A 508 -4.94 30.67 -34.03
CA ALA A 508 -5.49 29.63 -34.90
C ALA A 508 -4.73 28.29 -34.75
N ALA A 509 -3.41 28.35 -34.86
CA ALA A 509 -2.53 27.19 -34.74
C ALA A 509 -2.60 26.50 -33.36
N ALA A 510 -2.90 27.22 -32.27
CA ALA A 510 -3.04 26.61 -30.95
C ALA A 510 -4.35 25.81 -30.85
N VAL A 511 -5.44 26.34 -31.43
CA VAL A 511 -6.72 25.63 -31.55
C VAL A 511 -6.56 24.37 -32.40
N GLU A 512 -5.97 24.50 -33.59
CA GLU A 512 -5.70 23.38 -34.50
C GLU A 512 -4.81 22.32 -33.83
N GLN A 513 -3.75 22.74 -33.13
CA GLN A 513 -2.87 21.82 -32.41
C GLN A 513 -3.62 21.05 -31.32
N LEU A 514 -4.49 21.70 -30.54
CA LEU A 514 -5.29 21.01 -29.52
C LEU A 514 -6.34 20.08 -30.15
N GLN A 515 -6.91 20.45 -31.30
CA GLN A 515 -7.83 19.59 -32.06
C GLN A 515 -7.14 18.30 -32.54
N VAL A 516 -5.92 18.41 -33.08
CA VAL A 516 -5.11 17.24 -33.44
C VAL A 516 -4.84 16.33 -32.22
N TRP A 517 -4.59 16.91 -31.04
CA TRP A 517 -4.48 16.15 -29.80
C TRP A 517 -5.79 15.48 -29.39
N GLY A 518 -6.92 16.16 -29.54
CA GLY A 518 -8.25 15.60 -29.32
C GLY A 518 -8.54 14.41 -30.22
N GLU A 519 -8.31 14.55 -31.52
CA GLU A 519 -8.46 13.47 -32.51
C GLU A 519 -7.56 12.28 -32.18
N ARG A 520 -6.29 12.55 -31.84
CA ARG A 520 -5.30 11.51 -31.50
C ARG A 520 -5.66 10.73 -30.23
N THR A 521 -6.32 11.38 -29.26
CA THR A 521 -6.67 10.77 -27.97
C THR A 521 -8.11 10.28 -27.90
N GLY A 522 -8.97 10.72 -28.83
CA GLY A 522 -10.42 10.51 -28.76
C GLY A 522 -11.14 11.46 -27.79
N ALA A 523 -10.47 12.48 -27.25
CA ALA A 523 -11.09 13.46 -26.37
C ALA A 523 -11.82 14.55 -27.18
N PRO A 524 -13.11 14.84 -26.90
CA PRO A 524 -13.80 15.98 -27.51
C PRO A 524 -13.11 17.30 -27.18
N VAL A 525 -12.93 18.14 -28.21
CA VAL A 525 -12.33 19.48 -28.08
C VAL A 525 -13.41 20.53 -28.35
N ILE A 526 -13.66 21.40 -27.37
CA ILE A 526 -14.55 22.55 -27.52
C ILE A 526 -13.72 23.78 -27.90
N ALA A 527 -14.09 24.38 -29.03
CA ALA A 527 -13.46 25.57 -29.57
C ALA A 527 -14.50 26.53 -30.15
N ARG A 528 -14.12 27.80 -30.32
CA ARG A 528 -14.90 28.84 -31.00
C ARG A 528 -14.06 29.48 -32.11
N GLN A 529 -14.68 30.36 -32.89
CA GLN A 529 -13.98 31.19 -33.86
C GLN A 529 -12.85 32.00 -33.22
N ILE A 530 -11.78 32.27 -33.98
CA ILE A 530 -10.62 33.03 -33.53
C ILE A 530 -11.04 34.41 -33.02
N GLY A 531 -10.48 34.84 -31.90
CA GLY A 531 -10.79 36.10 -31.22
C GLY A 531 -12.05 36.06 -30.37
N ALA A 532 -12.71 34.90 -30.22
CA ALA A 532 -13.84 34.75 -29.32
C ALA A 532 -13.44 34.88 -27.83
N ASP A 533 -14.41 35.21 -26.98
CA ASP A 533 -14.21 35.30 -25.53
C ASP A 533 -13.85 33.94 -24.91
N ALA A 534 -12.61 33.81 -24.43
CA ALA A 534 -12.10 32.59 -23.81
C ALA A 534 -12.85 32.22 -22.52
N ALA A 535 -13.25 33.22 -21.71
CA ALA A 535 -13.99 32.97 -20.47
C ALA A 535 -15.40 32.42 -20.75
N GLY A 536 -16.11 32.99 -21.74
CA GLY A 536 -17.39 32.46 -22.22
C GLY A 536 -17.28 31.06 -22.83
N LEU A 537 -16.20 30.77 -23.56
CA LEU A 537 -15.91 29.41 -24.05
C LEU A 537 -15.76 28.40 -22.89
N CYS A 538 -15.01 28.76 -21.85
CA CYS A 538 -14.81 27.90 -20.68
C CYS A 538 -16.11 27.68 -19.88
N PHE A 539 -16.99 28.69 -19.82
CA PHE A 539 -18.31 28.58 -19.19
C PHE A 539 -19.19 27.52 -19.89
N ASP A 540 -19.29 27.61 -21.21
CA ASP A 540 -20.08 26.68 -22.01
C ASP A 540 -19.51 25.27 -21.91
N ALA A 541 -18.18 25.13 -22.01
CA ALA A 541 -17.51 23.85 -21.92
C ALA A 541 -17.72 23.17 -20.55
N LEU A 542 -17.68 23.92 -19.45
CA LEU A 542 -17.96 23.38 -18.13
C LEU A 542 -19.43 22.97 -17.96
N THR A 543 -20.35 23.74 -18.53
CA THR A 543 -21.78 23.40 -18.54
C THR A 543 -22.02 22.10 -19.31
N GLU A 544 -21.42 21.97 -20.50
CA GLU A 544 -21.53 20.78 -21.32
C GLU A 544 -20.87 19.55 -20.68
N ALA A 545 -19.68 19.71 -20.09
CA ALA A 545 -18.97 18.65 -19.40
C ALA A 545 -19.78 18.09 -18.22
N ARG A 546 -20.47 18.94 -17.45
CA ARG A 546 -21.41 18.52 -16.40
C ARG A 546 -22.60 17.74 -16.98
N ALA A 547 -23.23 18.25 -18.04
CA ALA A 547 -24.36 17.60 -18.67
C ALA A 547 -24.00 16.20 -19.23
N LYS A 548 -22.77 16.04 -19.73
CA LYS A 548 -22.24 14.78 -20.27
C LYS A 548 -21.58 13.87 -19.21
N ASN A 549 -21.58 14.26 -17.93
CA ASN A 549 -20.91 13.54 -16.85
C ASN A 549 -19.42 13.24 -17.13
N ILE A 550 -18.72 14.19 -17.76
CA ILE A 550 -17.29 14.09 -18.03
C ILE A 550 -16.50 14.07 -16.71
N ASP A 551 -15.48 13.22 -16.61
CA ASP A 551 -14.63 13.10 -15.41
C ASP A 551 -13.64 14.26 -15.30
N VAL A 552 -13.01 14.68 -16.41
CA VAL A 552 -11.96 15.72 -16.42
C VAL A 552 -12.21 16.75 -17.51
N LEU A 553 -12.17 18.03 -17.15
CA LEU A 553 -12.21 19.15 -18.09
C LEU A 553 -10.86 19.88 -18.07
N MET A 554 -10.13 19.86 -19.19
CA MET A 554 -8.82 20.53 -19.29
C MET A 554 -8.91 21.78 -20.17
N ILE A 555 -8.47 22.92 -19.63
CA ILE A 555 -8.52 24.21 -20.30
C ILE A 555 -7.10 24.63 -20.70
N ASP A 556 -6.79 24.67 -22.00
CA ASP A 556 -5.51 25.14 -22.54
C ASP A 556 -5.57 26.65 -22.82
N THR A 557 -4.81 27.47 -22.09
CA THR A 557 -4.92 28.94 -22.16
C THR A 557 -3.85 29.59 -23.05
N ALA A 558 -4.03 30.88 -23.36
CA ALA A 558 -2.97 31.69 -23.96
C ALA A 558 -1.76 31.84 -23.02
N GLY A 559 -0.61 32.26 -23.57
CA GLY A 559 0.66 32.42 -22.83
C GLY A 559 1.51 33.63 -23.22
N ARG A 560 0.91 34.70 -23.73
CA ARG A 560 1.63 35.89 -24.24
C ARG A 560 2.22 36.75 -23.10
N LEU A 561 3.35 36.35 -22.53
CA LEU A 561 3.99 37.01 -21.38
C LEU A 561 4.41 38.47 -21.64
N GLN A 562 4.73 38.82 -22.89
CA GLN A 562 5.05 40.20 -23.29
C GLN A 562 3.91 41.20 -23.00
N ASN A 563 2.66 40.72 -22.96
CA ASN A 563 1.49 41.47 -22.50
C ASN A 563 1.01 40.92 -21.15
N LYS A 564 1.93 40.85 -20.17
CA LYS A 564 1.69 40.25 -18.84
C LYS A 564 0.37 40.71 -18.21
N LYS A 565 -0.02 41.99 -18.33
CA LYS A 565 -1.27 42.51 -17.76
C LYS A 565 -2.52 41.91 -18.41
N ASP A 566 -2.57 41.87 -19.74
CA ASP A 566 -3.74 41.38 -20.47
C ASP A 566 -3.89 39.87 -20.31
N LEU A 567 -2.78 39.12 -20.36
CA LEU A 567 -2.78 37.67 -20.13
C LEU A 567 -3.33 37.33 -18.75
N MET A 568 -2.88 38.03 -17.71
CA MET A 568 -3.32 37.75 -16.34
C MET A 568 -4.80 38.14 -16.15
N ALA A 569 -5.23 39.29 -16.70
CA ALA A 569 -6.63 39.69 -16.64
C ALA A 569 -7.57 38.69 -17.35
N GLU A 570 -7.10 38.08 -18.45
CA GLU A 570 -7.83 37.01 -19.13
C GLU A 570 -7.94 35.74 -18.27
N LEU A 571 -6.84 35.28 -17.68
CA LEU A 571 -6.84 34.11 -16.80
C LEU A 571 -7.73 34.31 -15.56
N GLU A 572 -7.64 35.47 -14.91
CA GLU A 572 -8.52 35.86 -13.81
C GLU A 572 -9.99 35.88 -14.24
N LYS A 573 -10.28 36.38 -15.44
CA LYS A 573 -11.64 36.38 -16.00
C LYS A 573 -12.13 34.95 -16.21
N ILE A 574 -11.31 34.04 -16.75
CA ILE A 574 -11.65 32.62 -16.92
C ILE A 574 -12.01 32.01 -15.55
N VAL A 575 -11.13 32.13 -14.55
CA VAL A 575 -11.34 31.62 -13.19
C VAL A 575 -12.64 32.17 -12.59
N ARG A 576 -12.86 33.48 -12.68
CA ARG A 576 -14.07 34.12 -12.16
C ARG A 576 -15.34 33.62 -12.84
N VAL A 577 -15.29 33.33 -14.14
CA VAL A 577 -16.45 32.89 -14.91
C VAL A 577 -16.79 31.43 -14.63
N ILE A 578 -15.80 30.53 -14.59
CA ILE A 578 -16.05 29.11 -14.25
C ILE A 578 -16.52 28.94 -12.80
N LYS A 579 -16.09 29.83 -11.89
CA LYS A 579 -16.57 29.88 -10.51
C LYS A 579 -18.07 30.13 -10.34
N LYS A 580 -18.73 30.69 -11.36
CA LYS A 580 -20.19 30.87 -11.36
C LYS A 580 -20.94 29.54 -11.50
N ILE A 581 -20.31 28.53 -12.11
CA ILE A 581 -20.87 27.19 -12.27
C ILE A 581 -20.42 26.30 -11.10
N ASP A 582 -19.14 26.40 -10.73
CA ASP A 582 -18.54 25.65 -9.64
C ASP A 582 -17.63 26.54 -8.79
N ALA A 583 -18.07 26.89 -7.59
CA ALA A 583 -17.30 27.78 -6.70
C ALA A 583 -15.91 27.22 -6.35
N SER A 584 -15.70 25.91 -6.46
CA SER A 584 -14.42 25.23 -6.20
C SER A 584 -13.53 25.08 -7.45
N ALA A 585 -14.01 25.45 -8.63
CA ALA A 585 -13.21 25.43 -9.86
C ALA A 585 -12.35 26.70 -10.06
N PRO A 586 -11.23 26.62 -10.79
CA PRO A 586 -10.58 25.38 -11.20
C PRO A 586 -10.03 24.63 -9.98
N HIS A 587 -10.11 23.30 -10.00
CA HIS A 587 -9.62 22.50 -8.87
C HIS A 587 -8.10 22.41 -8.87
N ASP A 588 -7.49 22.47 -10.06
CA ASP A 588 -6.05 22.57 -10.25
C ASP A 588 -5.70 23.66 -11.27
N VAL A 589 -4.67 24.43 -10.94
CA VAL A 589 -4.06 25.43 -11.82
C VAL A 589 -2.62 25.01 -12.03
N LEU A 590 -2.34 24.41 -13.18
CA LEU A 590 -1.03 23.84 -13.49
C LEU A 590 -0.20 24.84 -14.30
N LEU A 591 0.95 25.22 -13.74
CA LEU A 591 1.92 26.06 -14.45
C LEU A 591 2.92 25.18 -15.20
N VAL A 592 2.87 25.23 -16.53
CA VAL A 592 3.80 24.52 -17.41
C VAL A 592 5.02 25.40 -17.69
N LEU A 593 6.18 24.91 -17.27
CA LEU A 593 7.47 25.60 -17.34
C LEU A 593 8.42 24.89 -18.29
N ASP A 594 9.23 25.67 -18.98
CA ASP A 594 10.27 25.21 -19.90
C ASP A 594 11.61 25.13 -19.17
N ALA A 595 12.25 23.96 -19.10
CA ALA A 595 13.52 23.81 -18.41
C ALA A 595 14.68 24.61 -19.06
N THR A 596 14.56 25.04 -20.33
CA THR A 596 15.62 25.78 -21.03
C THR A 596 15.83 27.20 -20.48
N ILE A 597 14.84 27.77 -19.81
CA ILE A 597 14.92 29.14 -19.29
C ILE A 597 15.75 29.24 -17.99
N GLY A 598 16.09 28.10 -17.37
CA GLY A 598 16.87 28.03 -16.13
C GLY A 598 16.24 28.86 -15.01
N GLN A 599 17.08 29.59 -14.27
CA GLN A 599 16.65 30.41 -13.13
C GLN A 599 15.54 31.44 -13.42
N ASN A 600 15.30 31.84 -14.68
CA ASN A 600 14.16 32.69 -15.04
C ASN A 600 12.79 32.04 -14.73
N ALA A 601 12.75 30.72 -14.53
CA ALA A 601 11.56 30.02 -14.11
C ALA A 601 11.04 30.49 -12.74
N HIS A 602 11.92 30.92 -11.82
CA HIS A 602 11.51 31.43 -10.51
C HIS A 602 10.60 32.65 -10.62
N ALA A 603 10.97 33.62 -11.45
CA ALA A 603 10.18 34.84 -11.66
C ALA A 603 8.81 34.54 -12.32
N GLN A 604 8.74 33.48 -13.15
CA GLN A 604 7.47 33.03 -13.73
C GLN A 604 6.59 32.38 -12.66
N VAL A 605 7.13 31.49 -11.82
CA VAL A 605 6.35 30.88 -10.73
C VAL A 605 5.77 31.93 -9.79
N GLU A 606 6.59 32.88 -9.33
CA GLU A 606 6.12 34.01 -8.49
C GLU A 606 4.98 34.76 -9.16
N THR A 607 5.19 35.16 -10.42
CA THR A 607 4.20 35.92 -11.18
C THR A 607 2.86 35.18 -11.30
N PHE A 608 2.86 33.92 -11.70
CA PHE A 608 1.62 33.17 -11.93
C PHE A 608 0.96 32.75 -10.60
N ARG A 609 1.75 32.37 -9.59
CA ARG A 609 1.22 31.99 -8.29
C ARG A 609 0.42 33.13 -7.65
N ASP A 610 0.99 34.32 -7.65
CA ASP A 610 0.39 35.47 -6.96
C ASP A 610 -0.89 35.97 -7.66
N MET A 611 -1.03 35.75 -8.97
CA MET A 611 -2.15 36.27 -9.77
C MET A 611 -3.30 35.25 -9.96
N VAL A 612 -2.98 33.97 -10.24
CA VAL A 612 -4.00 32.96 -10.62
C VAL A 612 -4.08 31.75 -9.69
N GLY A 613 -3.26 31.72 -8.63
CA GLY A 613 -3.34 30.68 -7.60
C GLY A 613 -2.86 29.31 -8.10
N VAL A 614 -1.65 29.25 -8.65
CA VAL A 614 -1.01 28.01 -9.12
C VAL A 614 -1.00 26.94 -8.01
N THR A 615 -1.54 25.76 -8.30
CA THR A 615 -1.60 24.62 -7.37
C THR A 615 -0.50 23.59 -7.59
N GLY A 616 0.09 23.57 -8.79
CA GLY A 616 1.15 22.63 -9.13
C GLY A 616 1.92 23.01 -10.39
N LEU A 617 3.05 22.36 -10.59
CA LEU A 617 4.00 22.61 -11.67
C LEU A 617 4.11 21.39 -12.59
N VAL A 618 4.38 21.66 -13.86
CA VAL A 618 4.84 20.65 -14.83
C VAL A 618 6.09 21.19 -15.51
N MET A 619 7.18 20.43 -15.45
CA MET A 619 8.43 20.80 -16.12
C MET A 619 8.53 20.12 -17.48
N THR A 620 8.91 20.84 -18.53
CA THR A 620 9.07 20.28 -19.89
C THR A 620 10.47 20.54 -20.45
N LYS A 621 10.81 19.84 -21.54
CA LYS A 621 12.04 20.01 -22.32
C LYS A 621 13.34 19.76 -21.56
N LEU A 622 13.31 18.87 -20.57
CA LEU A 622 14.52 18.50 -19.84
C LEU A 622 15.58 17.86 -20.75
N ASP A 623 15.15 17.13 -21.78
CA ASP A 623 15.97 16.48 -22.81
C ASP A 623 16.81 17.45 -23.67
N GLY A 624 16.35 18.68 -23.81
CA GLY A 624 17.02 19.68 -24.63
C GLY A 624 18.18 20.40 -23.93
N THR A 625 18.28 20.33 -22.60
CA THR A 625 18.96 21.36 -21.80
C THR A 625 19.92 20.82 -20.73
N ALA A 626 20.92 21.62 -20.39
CA ALA A 626 21.88 21.37 -19.30
C ALA A 626 21.43 21.96 -17.94
N LYS A 627 20.16 22.40 -17.86
CA LYS A 627 19.61 23.22 -16.77
C LYS A 627 18.61 22.49 -15.87
N GLY A 628 18.73 21.16 -15.75
CA GLY A 628 17.82 20.33 -14.95
C GLY A 628 17.80 20.65 -13.46
N GLY A 629 18.85 21.31 -12.95
CA GLY A 629 18.92 21.79 -11.56
C GLY A 629 17.79 22.76 -11.17
N VAL A 630 17.18 23.44 -12.15
CA VAL A 630 16.06 24.36 -11.91
C VAL A 630 14.87 23.67 -11.23
N VAL A 631 14.64 22.37 -11.46
CA VAL A 631 13.55 21.63 -10.82
C VAL A 631 13.75 21.56 -9.31
N VAL A 632 14.99 21.32 -8.87
CA VAL A 632 15.36 21.28 -7.45
C VAL A 632 15.24 22.66 -6.83
N ALA A 633 15.72 23.69 -7.54
CA ALA A 633 15.65 25.07 -7.09
C ALA A 633 14.20 25.55 -6.86
N LEU A 634 13.30 25.22 -7.79
CA LEU A 634 11.89 25.54 -7.69
C LEU A 634 11.21 24.78 -6.54
N ALA A 635 11.54 23.50 -6.37
CA ALA A 635 11.04 22.67 -5.28
C ALA A 635 11.43 23.25 -3.91
N ASP A 636 12.71 23.59 -3.74
CA ASP A 636 13.26 24.14 -2.51
C ASP A 636 12.61 25.50 -2.16
N LYS A 637 12.50 26.40 -3.14
CA LYS A 637 11.99 27.76 -2.91
C LYS A 637 10.48 27.82 -2.69
N PHE A 638 9.70 27.07 -3.47
CA PHE A 638 8.24 27.27 -3.53
C PHE A 638 7.43 26.19 -2.82
N GLY A 639 7.96 24.97 -2.67
CA GLY A 639 7.23 23.84 -2.08
C GLY A 639 5.95 23.44 -2.83
N LEU A 640 5.77 23.90 -4.07
CA LEU A 640 4.64 23.55 -4.91
C LEU A 640 4.80 22.11 -5.45
N PRO A 641 3.73 21.30 -5.49
CA PRO A 641 3.77 20.00 -6.13
C PRO A 641 4.29 20.07 -7.57
N VAL A 642 5.21 19.18 -7.93
CA VAL A 642 5.66 18.95 -9.31
C VAL A 642 5.01 17.65 -9.78
N HIS A 643 3.97 17.76 -10.60
CA HIS A 643 3.13 16.62 -10.96
C HIS A 643 3.72 15.73 -12.02
N ALA A 644 4.51 16.31 -12.93
CA ALA A 644 5.15 15.59 -14.00
C ALA A 644 6.37 16.33 -14.54
N VAL A 645 7.27 15.56 -15.15
CA VAL A 645 8.42 16.05 -15.91
C VAL A 645 8.35 15.52 -17.34
N GLY A 646 8.71 16.36 -18.30
CA GLY A 646 8.70 16.09 -19.72
C GLY A 646 10.12 16.00 -20.28
N VAL A 647 10.42 14.88 -20.92
CA VAL A 647 11.77 14.51 -21.43
C VAL A 647 11.76 14.18 -22.92
N GLY A 648 10.81 14.75 -23.67
CA GLY A 648 10.72 14.57 -25.11
C GLY A 648 9.37 14.98 -25.69
N GLU A 649 9.24 14.83 -27.00
CA GLU A 649 8.06 15.24 -27.76
C GLU A 649 7.04 14.11 -27.95
N ALA A 650 7.45 12.85 -27.78
CA ALA A 650 6.54 11.72 -27.96
C ALA A 650 5.45 11.73 -26.88
N ILE A 651 4.33 11.09 -27.21
CA ILE A 651 3.12 11.12 -26.39
C ILE A 651 3.33 10.54 -24.99
N ASP A 652 4.29 9.64 -24.83
CA ASP A 652 4.62 8.97 -23.58
C ASP A 652 5.76 9.65 -22.80
N ASP A 653 6.27 10.79 -23.29
CA ASP A 653 7.45 11.48 -22.72
C ASP A 653 7.07 12.55 -21.67
N LEU A 654 6.00 12.33 -20.93
CA LEU A 654 5.59 13.15 -19.79
C LEU A 654 5.12 12.19 -18.70
N ARG A 655 5.76 12.16 -17.52
CA ARG A 655 5.32 11.30 -16.42
C ARG A 655 5.58 11.95 -15.06
N PRO A 656 4.85 11.54 -14.01
CA PRO A 656 5.34 11.68 -12.64
C PRO A 656 6.74 11.06 -12.51
N PHE A 657 7.53 11.58 -11.58
CA PHE A 657 8.90 11.10 -11.36
C PHE A 657 9.09 10.67 -9.92
N ASP A 658 9.99 9.70 -9.72
CA ASP A 658 10.51 9.39 -8.40
C ASP A 658 11.63 10.37 -8.05
N ALA A 659 11.56 10.93 -6.85
CA ALA A 659 12.53 11.93 -6.37
C ALA A 659 13.95 11.37 -6.29
N THR A 660 14.09 10.10 -5.90
CA THR A 660 15.38 9.41 -5.78
C THR A 660 15.97 9.15 -7.15
N ASP A 661 15.19 8.59 -8.08
CA ASP A 661 15.63 8.33 -9.45
C ASP A 661 16.04 9.63 -10.16
N PHE A 662 15.26 10.69 -10.01
CA PHE A 662 15.59 11.99 -10.61
C PHE A 662 16.90 12.55 -10.04
N ALA A 663 17.04 12.54 -8.71
CA ALA A 663 18.24 13.06 -8.06
C ALA A 663 19.51 12.28 -8.42
N ARG A 664 19.41 10.94 -8.47
CA ARG A 664 20.54 10.08 -8.81
C ARG A 664 20.94 10.21 -10.29
N ASN A 665 19.97 10.33 -11.20
CA ASN A 665 20.25 10.57 -12.61
C ASN A 665 20.89 11.94 -12.83
N LEU A 666 20.37 12.97 -12.15
CA LEU A 666 20.90 14.34 -12.22
C LEU A 666 22.36 14.42 -11.72
N MET A 667 22.70 13.68 -10.66
CA MET A 667 24.05 13.61 -10.10
C MET A 667 24.96 12.54 -10.74
N GLY A 668 24.44 11.79 -11.72
CA GLY A 668 25.20 10.78 -12.43
C GLY A 668 25.68 9.62 -11.54
N VAL A 669 24.89 9.23 -10.54
CA VAL A 669 25.20 8.12 -9.61
C VAL A 669 24.33 6.88 -9.83
N ASP A 670 23.53 6.84 -10.90
CA ASP A 670 22.76 5.68 -11.33
C ASP A 670 23.56 4.73 -12.22
N GLY A 671 23.55 3.44 -11.87
CA GLY A 671 23.95 2.36 -12.79
C GLY A 671 25.45 2.08 -12.93
N GLU A 672 26.23 2.22 -11.86
CA GLU A 672 27.44 1.39 -11.66
C GLU A 672 27.15 0.25 -10.69
#